data_AF-A0A8R1IED4-F1
#
_entry.id   AF-A0A8R1IED4-F1
#
_cell.length_a   1.000
_cell.length_b   1.000
_cell.length_c   1.000
_cell.angle_alpha   90.00
_cell.angle_beta   90.00
_cell.angle_gamma   90.00
#
_symmetry.space_group_name_H-M   'P 1'
#
loop_
_entity.id
_entity.type
_entity.pdbx_description
1 polymer ?
#
loop_
_entity_poly.entity_id
_entity_poly.type
_entity_poly.pdbx_seq_one_letter_code
_entity_poly.pdbx_strand_id
1 'polypeptide(L)'
;MTISLSGVTSEEMRQVKRDDASFKKALELKRNIEDLTGVLTFILFHNELQSGSVSLKYVIENEWPTQNMSGFVAINESPTWNTTRVVEVYDWIRADSLRSYILNPIEYSNNQIKLPDSLSLTDAQIDQMFESFANNGIEDRFEYSKSVSRAAKLLDPFWEYSGNSTLAMNKTLVLKIYNGMDSYIRHCSEVLNEMKELGKDMVVFNQNLDTLSSFSADYEQFKKLQNFVWLPILKEAFGRLKSTKQHLDILSKYVGENGTNLVVVKSFLNMTISNSSQILISFPNGSGISTIFENEWLKMVLNNGESLLTLKEALLPLLEFFESILNPGAGFRHIQHTYFNGVPKILKTIEMIDFQSVLRSFSEAEANLVQQESITSFFDWGIEQLSESLPNSADFVSFTSELRELLNSKAYAQFDISEWKTFYKDIDEITDEQKFEKVMSSQLFLDYKDLLTSLRRLIEPLESKKTEMSNFLLKISALNSTVPAIKRIVKVAQIMISIKKAMEHFIETLRYFPSLEKYGFEAIGNFLRVTKSKIEESEKLEDSLKRKVNVSEHFDRLNTTSISRELITMLDYSQRAIGVYIEHDVHKIIHTFEANIEALNDKVNSLPDSQRHLVPSTWSYFTTDRPKSDSYLSTLKMWETQISSPNNSLYKFGDILSFPSIGYWPSFDNNYATSILESMNASTIGESKEFLDAKMSLQQLQEIHLLITSQQESISPLLNKTEDFFKQFFEKPPEEKSFW
;
A
#
# COMPACT_ATOMS: atom_id res chain seq x y z
N MET A 1 -3.08 31.90 -10.87
CA MET A 1 -3.84 30.75 -10.30
C MET A 1 -5.32 31.02 -10.52
N THR A 2 -6.01 30.32 -11.43
CA THR A 2 -7.48 30.37 -11.49
C THR A 2 -8.01 29.27 -10.57
N ILE A 3 -8.55 29.66 -9.43
CA ILE A 3 -9.00 28.73 -8.39
C ILE A 3 -10.31 28.07 -8.86
N SER A 4 -10.25 26.79 -9.23
CA SER A 4 -11.42 25.94 -9.44
C SER A 4 -11.84 25.33 -8.11
N LEU A 5 -12.88 25.88 -7.48
CA LEU A 5 -13.58 25.25 -6.36
C LEU A 5 -14.69 24.35 -6.91
N SER A 6 -14.43 23.04 -7.01
CA SER A 6 -15.48 22.04 -7.19
C SER A 6 -15.97 21.55 -5.82
N GLY A 7 -17.20 21.91 -5.47
CA GLY A 7 -17.89 21.42 -4.27
C GLY A 7 -18.91 22.42 -3.72
N VAL A 8 -20.06 22.53 -4.38
CA VAL A 8 -21.21 23.33 -3.90
C VAL A 8 -22.31 22.37 -3.45
N THR A 9 -22.89 22.61 -2.28
CA THR A 9 -24.33 22.43 -2.11
C THR A 9 -24.96 23.82 -2.02
N SER A 10 -26.07 23.98 -2.74
CA SER A 10 -26.64 25.23 -3.25
C SER A 10 -27.46 26.04 -2.24
N GLU A 11 -27.51 25.66 -0.96
CA GLU A 11 -28.47 26.23 0.00
C GLU A 11 -27.90 27.40 0.84
N GLU A 12 -26.57 27.58 0.92
CA GLU A 12 -25.94 28.65 1.72
C GLU A 12 -25.60 29.92 0.92
N MET A 13 -26.01 30.00 -0.36
CA MET A 13 -25.90 31.20 -1.21
C MET A 13 -26.93 32.30 -0.86
N ARG A 14 -27.13 32.62 0.42
CA ARG A 14 -27.84 33.86 0.80
C ARG A 14 -26.83 34.97 1.08
N GLN A 15 -26.50 35.64 -0.02
CA GLN A 15 -25.91 36.96 -0.18
C GLN A 15 -26.04 37.87 1.06
N VAL A 16 -24.90 38.23 1.66
CA VAL A 16 -24.73 39.61 2.15
C VAL A 16 -24.67 40.47 0.90
N LYS A 17 -25.74 41.22 0.61
CA LYS A 17 -25.75 42.23 -0.46
C LYS A 17 -24.67 43.27 -0.14
N ARG A 18 -23.48 43.14 -0.74
CA ARG A 18 -22.51 44.25 -0.85
C ARG A 18 -23.18 45.37 -1.66
N ASP A 19 -22.97 46.62 -1.28
CA ASP A 19 -23.57 47.76 -2.00
C ASP A 19 -23.13 47.74 -3.47
N ASP A 20 -24.09 47.63 -4.41
CA ASP A 20 -23.85 47.45 -5.85
C ASP A 20 -22.92 48.54 -6.46
N ALA A 21 -22.89 49.73 -5.84
CA ALA A 21 -22.07 50.85 -6.30
C ALA A 21 -20.57 50.70 -5.98
N SER A 22 -20.22 50.18 -4.79
CA SER A 22 -18.84 50.00 -4.33
C SER A 22 -18.15 48.88 -5.12
N PHE A 23 -18.89 47.80 -5.35
CA PHE A 23 -18.43 46.65 -6.13
C PHE A 23 -18.13 47.02 -7.59
N LYS A 24 -19.04 47.79 -8.23
CA LYS A 24 -18.83 48.27 -9.61
C LYS A 24 -17.60 49.17 -9.75
N LYS A 25 -17.38 50.07 -8.78
CA LYS A 25 -16.18 50.94 -8.75
C LYS A 25 -14.89 50.13 -8.57
N ALA A 26 -14.90 49.12 -7.71
CA ALA A 26 -13.75 48.24 -7.52
C ALA A 26 -13.42 47.47 -8.80
N LEU A 27 -14.42 46.90 -9.48
CA LEU A 27 -14.27 46.23 -10.77
C LEU A 27 -13.66 47.14 -11.85
N GLU A 28 -14.14 48.37 -11.94
CA GLU A 28 -13.61 49.38 -12.86
C GLU A 28 -12.15 49.74 -12.50
N LEU A 29 -11.86 49.93 -11.21
CA LEU A 29 -10.51 50.20 -10.72
C LEU A 29 -9.54 49.05 -11.02
N LYS A 30 -9.93 47.80 -10.74
CA LYS A 30 -9.14 46.59 -11.06
C LYS A 30 -8.80 46.53 -12.55
N ARG A 31 -9.82 46.72 -13.41
CA ARG A 31 -9.63 46.71 -14.87
C ARG A 31 -8.67 47.81 -15.34
N ASN A 32 -8.78 49.01 -14.78
CA ASN A 32 -7.89 50.12 -15.15
C ASN A 32 -6.43 49.87 -14.71
N ILE A 33 -6.23 49.23 -13.55
CA ILE A 33 -4.89 48.80 -13.13
C ILE A 33 -4.36 47.71 -14.04
N GLU A 34 -5.18 46.72 -14.40
CA GLU A 34 -4.82 45.65 -15.35
C GLU A 34 -4.34 46.22 -16.67
N ASP A 35 -5.14 47.11 -17.26
CA ASP A 35 -4.87 47.70 -18.56
C ASP A 35 -3.60 48.59 -18.50
N LEU A 36 -3.43 49.41 -17.44
CA LEU A 36 -2.23 50.23 -17.25
C LEU A 36 -0.98 49.37 -17.04
N THR A 37 -1.05 48.36 -16.17
CA THR A 37 0.06 47.44 -15.87
C THR A 37 0.49 46.74 -17.15
N GLY A 38 -0.46 46.27 -17.96
CA GLY A 38 -0.18 45.65 -19.25
C GLY A 38 0.65 46.56 -20.16
N VAL A 39 0.20 47.81 -20.38
CA VAL A 39 0.94 48.78 -21.21
C VAL A 39 2.35 49.01 -20.68
N LEU A 40 2.50 49.27 -19.37
CA LEU A 40 3.79 49.57 -18.78
C LEU A 40 4.75 48.38 -18.79
N THR A 41 4.24 47.15 -18.61
CA THR A 41 5.02 45.92 -18.72
C THR A 41 5.57 45.73 -20.14
N PHE A 42 4.80 46.03 -21.18
CA PHE A 42 5.29 45.97 -22.56
C PHE A 42 6.42 46.99 -22.83
N ILE A 43 6.30 48.21 -22.31
CA ILE A 43 7.32 49.26 -22.48
C ILE A 43 8.57 48.92 -21.67
N LEU A 44 8.42 48.43 -20.43
CA LEU A 44 9.54 48.00 -19.61
C LEU A 44 10.27 46.83 -20.28
N PHE A 45 9.53 45.83 -20.75
CA PHE A 45 10.12 44.69 -21.44
C PHE A 45 10.85 45.11 -22.73
N HIS A 46 10.27 46.03 -23.51
CA HIS A 46 10.95 46.63 -24.66
C HIS A 46 12.33 47.16 -24.26
N ASN A 47 12.40 48.00 -23.23
CA ASN A 47 13.63 48.67 -22.80
C ASN A 47 14.65 47.70 -22.20
N GLU A 48 14.19 46.71 -21.44
CA GLU A 48 15.05 45.68 -20.85
C GLU A 48 15.62 44.72 -21.90
N LEU A 49 14.81 44.35 -22.90
CA LEU A 49 15.25 43.55 -24.03
C LEU A 49 16.33 44.28 -24.86
N GLN A 50 16.16 45.58 -25.10
CA GLN A 50 17.12 46.40 -25.86
C GLN A 50 18.42 46.64 -25.10
N SER A 51 18.34 46.90 -23.79
CA SER A 51 19.52 47.05 -22.93
C SER A 51 20.26 45.73 -22.64
N GLY A 52 19.66 44.59 -22.99
CA GLY A 52 20.19 43.26 -22.70
C GLY A 52 20.09 42.85 -21.23
N SER A 53 19.32 43.58 -20.42
CA SER A 53 19.10 43.26 -19.00
C SER A 53 18.11 42.10 -18.80
N VAL A 54 17.37 41.74 -19.84
CA VAL A 54 16.51 40.55 -19.91
C VAL A 54 16.71 39.84 -21.25
N SER A 55 16.73 38.51 -21.23
CA SER A 55 16.71 37.68 -22.43
C SER A 55 15.32 37.07 -22.65
N LEU A 56 14.98 36.83 -23.90
CA LEU A 56 13.71 36.21 -24.29
C LEU A 56 13.60 34.78 -23.77
N LYS A 57 14.73 34.08 -23.71
CA LYS A 57 14.86 32.76 -23.07
C LYS A 57 14.39 32.80 -21.62
N TYR A 58 14.89 33.76 -20.85
CA TYR A 58 14.52 33.94 -19.45
C TYR A 58 13.03 34.32 -19.29
N VAL A 59 12.47 35.10 -20.20
CA VAL A 59 11.03 35.45 -20.19
C VAL A 59 10.15 34.25 -20.54
N ILE A 60 10.48 33.51 -21.59
CA ILE A 60 9.79 32.27 -21.96
C ILE A 60 9.88 31.24 -20.82
N GLU A 61 10.99 31.21 -20.09
CA GLU A 61 11.17 30.32 -18.95
C GLU A 61 10.26 30.64 -17.73
N ASN A 62 9.81 31.89 -17.59
CA ASN A 62 9.02 32.36 -16.45
C ASN A 62 7.54 32.65 -16.78
N GLU A 63 7.24 33.13 -18.00
CA GLU A 63 5.91 33.59 -18.44
C GLU A 63 5.12 32.54 -19.23
N TRP A 64 5.78 31.49 -19.74
CA TRP A 64 5.03 30.34 -20.27
C TRP A 64 4.23 29.72 -19.12
N PRO A 65 2.99 29.20 -19.34
CA PRO A 65 2.16 28.62 -18.27
C PRO A 65 2.77 27.44 -17.50
N THR A 66 4.03 27.10 -17.75
CA THR A 66 4.95 26.37 -16.87
C THR A 66 5.83 27.35 -16.10
N GLN A 67 5.28 28.01 -15.07
CA GLN A 67 6.11 28.69 -14.07
C GLN A 67 7.15 27.67 -13.55
N ASN A 68 8.45 27.99 -13.61
CA ASN A 68 9.63 27.12 -13.41
C ASN A 68 10.11 26.25 -14.59
N MET A 69 10.29 26.84 -15.78
CA MET A 69 11.02 26.15 -16.87
C MET A 69 12.50 25.90 -16.56
N SER A 70 13.13 26.63 -15.64
CA SER A 70 14.52 26.39 -15.22
C SER A 70 14.73 24.98 -14.62
N GLY A 71 13.74 24.46 -13.88
CA GLY A 71 13.73 23.05 -13.46
C GLY A 71 13.43 22.08 -14.60
N PHE A 72 12.73 22.53 -15.64
CA PHE A 72 12.52 21.79 -16.89
C PHE A 72 13.78 21.71 -17.77
N VAL A 73 14.65 22.73 -17.71
CA VAL A 73 15.99 22.72 -18.30
C VAL A 73 16.92 21.78 -17.52
N ALA A 74 16.82 21.72 -16.19
CA ALA A 74 17.52 20.70 -15.38
C ALA A 74 17.02 19.27 -15.69
N ILE A 75 15.73 19.13 -16.01
CA ILE A 75 15.14 17.91 -16.59
C ILE A 75 15.76 17.61 -17.97
N ASN A 76 16.06 18.60 -18.80
CA ASN A 76 16.70 18.42 -20.11
C ASN A 76 18.17 17.96 -20.00
N GLU A 77 18.85 18.27 -18.88
CA GLU A 77 20.21 17.80 -18.57
C GLU A 77 20.23 16.45 -17.81
N SER A 78 19.15 16.11 -17.10
CA SER A 78 18.90 14.80 -16.49
C SER A 78 18.28 13.84 -17.51
N PRO A 79 18.44 12.50 -17.41
CA PRO A 79 17.88 11.54 -18.36
C PRO A 79 16.35 11.37 -18.24
N THR A 80 15.60 12.47 -18.26
CA THR A 80 14.14 12.56 -18.03
C THR A 80 13.29 12.02 -19.16
N TRP A 81 13.89 11.76 -20.33
CA TRP A 81 13.32 10.85 -21.32
C TRP A 81 12.90 9.50 -20.70
N ASN A 82 13.55 9.09 -19.60
CA ASN A 82 13.22 7.87 -18.89
C ASN A 82 12.00 7.98 -17.96
N THR A 83 11.56 9.18 -17.57
CA THR A 83 10.32 9.37 -16.79
C THR A 83 9.10 9.00 -17.64
N THR A 84 9.11 9.34 -18.94
CA THR A 84 8.10 8.86 -19.91
C THR A 84 8.08 7.34 -19.95
N ARG A 85 9.25 6.69 -19.90
CA ARG A 85 9.36 5.22 -19.92
C ARG A 85 8.82 4.56 -18.64
N VAL A 86 9.01 5.17 -17.46
CA VAL A 86 8.39 4.74 -16.20
C VAL A 86 6.86 4.79 -16.31
N VAL A 87 6.35 5.87 -16.90
CA VAL A 87 4.90 6.08 -17.10
C VAL A 87 4.34 5.10 -18.13
N GLU A 88 5.01 4.88 -19.26
CA GLU A 88 4.61 3.89 -20.28
C GLU A 88 4.57 2.47 -19.71
N VAL A 89 5.60 2.10 -18.95
CA VAL A 89 5.67 0.81 -18.24
C VAL A 89 4.52 0.69 -17.24
N TYR A 90 4.23 1.75 -16.50
CA TYR A 90 3.14 1.80 -15.53
C TYR A 90 1.75 1.67 -16.21
N ASP A 91 1.50 2.41 -17.29
CA ASP A 91 0.25 2.34 -18.05
C ASP A 91 0.05 0.96 -18.67
N TRP A 92 1.13 0.36 -19.17
CA TRP A 92 1.12 -1.01 -19.69
C TRP A 92 0.75 -2.02 -18.61
N ILE A 93 1.37 -1.94 -17.42
CA ILE A 93 1.09 -2.82 -16.27
C ILE A 93 -0.40 -2.76 -15.88
N ARG A 94 -0.99 -1.59 -16.04
CA ARG A 94 -2.31 -1.24 -15.54
C ARG A 94 -3.46 -1.45 -16.53
N ALA A 95 -3.17 -1.61 -17.82
CA ALA A 95 -4.18 -1.74 -18.88
C ALA A 95 -5.30 -2.73 -18.49
N ASP A 96 -6.57 -2.35 -18.63
CA ASP A 96 -7.74 -3.13 -18.17
C ASP A 96 -7.81 -4.56 -18.75
N SER A 97 -7.14 -4.79 -19.89
CA SER A 97 -6.96 -6.11 -20.47
C SER A 97 -6.10 -7.05 -19.60
N LEU A 98 -5.15 -6.54 -18.82
CA LEU A 98 -4.37 -7.32 -17.85
C LEU A 98 -5.22 -7.66 -16.61
N ARG A 99 -6.01 -6.70 -16.12
CA ARG A 99 -6.80 -6.85 -14.89
C ARG A 99 -7.96 -7.85 -15.06
N SER A 100 -8.72 -7.72 -16.14
CA SER A 100 -9.92 -8.53 -16.37
C SER A 100 -9.62 -9.94 -16.89
N TYR A 101 -8.58 -10.12 -17.71
CA TYR A 101 -8.28 -11.42 -18.34
C TYR A 101 -7.28 -12.29 -17.55
N ILE A 102 -6.55 -11.73 -16.57
CA ILE A 102 -5.50 -12.47 -15.85
C ILE A 102 -5.76 -12.51 -14.33
N LEU A 103 -6.19 -11.42 -13.68
CA LEU A 103 -6.37 -11.41 -12.23
C LEU A 103 -7.61 -12.19 -11.77
N ASN A 104 -8.74 -12.04 -12.45
CA ASN A 104 -9.98 -12.72 -12.07
C ASN A 104 -9.89 -14.27 -12.12
N PRO A 105 -9.29 -14.89 -13.17
CA PRO A 105 -9.12 -16.35 -13.19
C PRO A 105 -8.14 -16.88 -12.12
N ILE A 106 -7.10 -16.12 -11.78
CA ILE A 106 -6.11 -16.52 -10.75
C ILE A 106 -6.66 -16.33 -9.34
N GLU A 107 -7.40 -15.25 -9.09
CA GLU A 107 -8.10 -15.06 -7.80
C GLU A 107 -9.18 -16.12 -7.60
N TYR A 108 -9.89 -16.48 -8.68
CA TYR A 108 -10.87 -17.57 -8.65
C TYR A 108 -10.22 -18.92 -8.33
N SER A 109 -9.08 -19.25 -8.95
CA SER A 109 -8.36 -20.50 -8.61
C SER A 109 -7.81 -20.46 -7.19
N ASN A 110 -7.22 -19.35 -6.74
CA ASN A 110 -6.65 -19.21 -5.39
C ASN A 110 -7.66 -19.38 -4.26
N ASN A 111 -8.90 -18.90 -4.46
CA ASN A 111 -9.99 -19.02 -3.48
C ASN A 111 -10.59 -20.43 -3.38
N GLN A 112 -10.42 -21.27 -4.41
CA GLN A 112 -10.89 -22.67 -4.38
C GLN A 112 -9.86 -23.66 -3.81
N ILE A 113 -8.66 -23.18 -3.45
CA ILE A 113 -7.53 -24.06 -3.13
C ILE A 113 -7.13 -23.91 -1.66
N LYS A 114 -7.59 -24.87 -0.84
CA LYS A 114 -6.97 -25.23 0.44
C LYS A 114 -6.26 -26.57 0.26
N LEU A 115 -4.98 -26.66 0.63
CA LEU A 115 -4.35 -27.97 0.75
C LEU A 115 -4.94 -28.70 1.96
N PRO A 116 -5.20 -30.01 1.84
CA PRO A 116 -5.47 -30.86 2.98
C PRO A 116 -4.33 -30.82 4.00
N ASP A 117 -4.66 -30.86 5.28
CA ASP A 117 -3.67 -30.81 6.38
C ASP A 117 -2.68 -31.98 6.33
N SER A 118 -3.10 -33.14 5.79
CA SER A 118 -2.28 -34.34 5.62
C SER A 118 -1.07 -34.16 4.68
N LEU A 119 -1.15 -33.26 3.70
CA LEU A 119 -0.04 -32.95 2.79
C LEU A 119 1.00 -32.01 3.41
N SER A 120 0.72 -31.50 4.62
CA SER A 120 1.60 -30.59 5.37
C SER A 120 2.51 -31.29 6.39
N LEU A 121 2.56 -32.63 6.38
CA LEU A 121 3.44 -33.42 7.25
C LEU A 121 4.91 -33.02 7.07
N THR A 122 5.69 -33.12 8.14
CA THR A 122 7.14 -32.91 8.11
C THR A 122 7.89 -34.21 7.86
N ASP A 123 9.12 -34.12 7.34
CA ASP A 123 9.99 -35.28 7.14
C ASP A 123 10.18 -36.11 8.42
N ALA A 124 10.29 -35.44 9.58
CA ALA A 124 10.44 -36.08 10.88
C ALA A 124 9.16 -36.82 11.31
N GLN A 125 7.98 -36.26 11.04
CA GLN A 125 6.71 -36.94 11.32
C GLN A 125 6.55 -38.19 10.44
N ILE A 126 6.95 -38.11 9.17
CA ILE A 126 6.93 -39.26 8.26
C ILE A 126 7.91 -40.34 8.76
N ASP A 127 9.14 -39.98 9.11
CA ASP A 127 10.11 -40.95 9.65
C ASP A 127 9.59 -41.63 10.92
N GLN A 128 9.03 -40.85 11.84
CA GLN A 128 8.48 -41.37 13.09
C GLN A 128 7.29 -42.33 12.86
N MET A 129 6.42 -42.04 11.87
CA MET A 129 5.32 -42.95 11.50
C MET A 129 5.86 -44.30 11.01
N PHE A 130 6.86 -44.30 10.13
CA PHE A 130 7.42 -45.54 9.59
C PHE A 130 8.30 -46.30 10.58
N GLU A 131 9.01 -45.61 11.47
CA GLU A 131 9.76 -46.24 12.57
C GLU A 131 8.82 -46.97 13.54
N SER A 132 7.64 -46.40 13.83
CA SER A 132 6.63 -47.03 14.69
C SER A 132 6.13 -48.38 14.15
N PHE A 133 6.22 -48.61 12.84
CA PHE A 133 5.76 -49.85 12.20
C PHE A 133 6.78 -51.00 12.28
N ALA A 134 8.07 -50.68 12.43
CA ALA A 134 9.13 -51.67 12.46
C ALA A 134 9.26 -52.39 13.83
N ASN A 135 8.78 -51.77 14.92
CA ASN A 135 9.16 -52.13 16.30
C ASN A 135 8.05 -52.77 17.15
N ASN A 136 7.00 -53.32 16.56
CA ASN A 136 5.81 -53.76 17.33
C ASN A 136 5.95 -55.09 18.11
N GLY A 137 7.06 -55.83 17.97
CA GLY A 137 7.45 -56.92 18.88
C GLY A 137 6.38 -57.98 19.21
N ILE A 138 5.41 -58.24 18.32
CA ILE A 138 4.20 -59.03 18.65
C ILE A 138 4.55 -60.42 19.15
N GLU A 139 5.59 -61.06 18.60
CA GLU A 139 5.96 -62.42 18.97
C GLU A 139 6.35 -62.55 20.44
N ASP A 140 7.07 -61.55 20.96
CA ASP A 140 7.53 -61.50 22.35
C ASP A 140 6.37 -61.27 23.32
N ARG A 141 5.33 -60.53 22.90
CA ARG A 141 4.13 -60.24 23.72
C ARG A 141 3.30 -61.49 24.08
N PHE A 142 3.53 -62.62 23.39
CA PHE A 142 2.81 -63.88 23.62
C PHE A 142 3.66 -64.96 24.30
N GLU A 143 4.88 -64.64 24.78
CA GLU A 143 5.84 -65.63 25.31
C GLU A 143 5.21 -66.55 26.37
N TYR A 144 4.39 -66.01 27.28
CA TYR A 144 3.77 -66.78 28.36
C TYR A 144 2.29 -67.14 28.17
N SER A 145 1.72 -66.95 26.98
CA SER A 145 0.32 -67.29 26.65
C SER A 145 -0.07 -68.73 27.06
N LYS A 146 0.83 -69.69 26.84
CA LYS A 146 0.67 -71.10 27.27
C LYS A 146 0.55 -71.28 28.79
N SER A 147 1.07 -70.34 29.59
CA SER A 147 0.94 -70.36 31.05
C SER A 147 -0.49 -70.12 31.50
N VAL A 148 -1.27 -69.28 30.78
CA VAL A 148 -2.71 -69.10 31.04
C VAL A 148 -3.47 -70.40 30.82
N SER A 149 -3.18 -71.11 29.73
CA SER A 149 -3.77 -72.41 29.42
C SER A 149 -3.37 -73.50 30.42
N ARG A 150 -2.14 -73.47 30.95
CA ARG A 150 -1.67 -74.40 31.99
C ARG A 150 -2.28 -74.09 33.36
N ALA A 151 -2.40 -72.81 33.70
CA ALA A 151 -3.04 -72.33 34.93
C ALA A 151 -4.51 -72.75 34.96
N ALA A 152 -5.27 -72.49 33.89
CA ALA A 152 -6.66 -72.90 33.76
C ALA A 152 -6.81 -74.43 33.94
N LYS A 153 -5.98 -75.22 33.23
CA LYS A 153 -6.01 -76.69 33.31
C LYS A 153 -5.66 -77.25 34.69
N LEU A 154 -4.75 -76.61 35.41
CA LEU A 154 -4.41 -77.04 36.79
C LEU A 154 -5.58 -76.85 37.74
N LEU A 155 -6.48 -75.92 37.46
CA LEU A 155 -7.69 -75.66 38.26
C LEU A 155 -8.91 -76.46 37.80
N ASP A 156 -8.82 -77.25 36.72
CA ASP A 156 -9.92 -78.11 36.23
C ASP A 156 -10.50 -79.04 37.31
N PRO A 157 -9.71 -79.68 38.20
CA PRO A 157 -10.23 -80.56 39.24
C PRO A 157 -11.23 -79.88 40.21
N PHE A 158 -11.19 -78.55 40.33
CA PHE A 158 -12.16 -77.82 41.15
C PHE A 158 -13.58 -77.74 40.52
N TRP A 159 -13.75 -78.11 39.23
CA TRP A 159 -15.08 -78.34 38.63
C TRP A 159 -15.82 -79.53 39.26
N GLU A 160 -15.12 -80.64 39.48
CA GLU A 160 -15.73 -81.88 39.99
C GLU A 160 -16.02 -81.79 41.49
N TYR A 161 -15.19 -81.03 42.22
CA TYR A 161 -15.32 -80.85 43.67
C TYR A 161 -16.47 -79.90 44.07
N SER A 162 -16.75 -78.86 43.28
CA SER A 162 -17.81 -77.88 43.59
C SER A 162 -19.24 -78.39 43.33
N GLY A 163 -19.39 -79.56 42.72
CA GLY A 163 -20.71 -80.14 42.35
C GLY A 163 -21.01 -81.54 42.89
N ASN A 164 -20.05 -82.26 43.49
CA ASN A 164 -20.25 -83.62 43.99
C ASN A 164 -19.59 -83.83 45.36
N SER A 165 -20.39 -84.00 46.42
CA SER A 165 -19.94 -84.15 47.81
C SER A 165 -19.26 -85.49 48.13
N THR A 166 -18.89 -86.30 47.13
CA THR A 166 -18.30 -87.64 47.29
C THR A 166 -16.91 -87.81 46.67
N LEU A 167 -16.38 -86.82 45.97
CA LEU A 167 -14.99 -86.85 45.46
C LEU A 167 -14.06 -86.11 46.43
N ALA A 168 -13.35 -86.86 47.28
CA ALA A 168 -12.27 -86.31 48.08
C ALA A 168 -11.10 -85.93 47.15
N MET A 169 -10.77 -84.64 47.05
CA MET A 169 -9.56 -84.22 46.36
C MET A 169 -8.34 -84.89 47.01
N ASN A 170 -7.56 -85.61 46.20
CA ASN A 170 -6.34 -86.26 46.69
C ASN A 170 -5.32 -85.19 47.12
N LYS A 171 -4.78 -85.31 48.34
CA LYS A 171 -3.75 -84.42 48.89
C LYS A 171 -2.57 -84.21 47.94
N THR A 172 -2.11 -85.26 47.25
CA THR A 172 -1.03 -85.18 46.26
C THR A 172 -1.38 -84.25 45.09
N LEU A 173 -2.64 -84.25 44.65
CA LEU A 173 -3.11 -83.40 43.56
C LEU A 173 -3.19 -81.93 44.01
N VAL A 174 -3.71 -81.66 45.21
CA VAL A 174 -3.80 -80.31 45.77
C VAL A 174 -2.42 -79.69 45.97
N LEU A 175 -1.45 -80.47 46.47
CA LEU A 175 -0.06 -80.01 46.59
C LEU A 175 0.58 -79.72 45.22
N LYS A 176 0.26 -80.51 44.19
CA LYS A 176 0.71 -80.25 42.82
C LYS A 176 0.12 -78.95 42.27
N ILE A 177 -1.16 -78.68 42.53
CA ILE A 177 -1.81 -77.43 42.15
C ILE A 177 -1.14 -76.26 42.90
N TYR A 178 -1.01 -76.37 44.22
CA TYR A 178 -0.39 -75.33 45.04
C TYR A 178 1.02 -74.96 44.57
N ASN A 179 1.88 -75.96 44.35
CA ASN A 179 3.27 -75.75 43.94
C ASN A 179 3.40 -75.27 42.48
N GLY A 180 2.48 -75.64 41.59
CA GLY A 180 2.52 -75.24 40.18
C GLY A 180 1.94 -73.84 39.93
N MET A 181 0.93 -73.43 40.70
CA MET A 181 0.09 -72.29 40.35
C MET A 181 0.75 -70.92 40.55
N ASP A 182 1.67 -70.78 41.52
CA ASP A 182 2.40 -69.51 41.75
C ASP A 182 3.21 -69.07 40.51
N SER A 183 3.97 -69.98 39.90
CA SER A 183 4.74 -69.68 38.69
C SER A 183 3.82 -69.35 37.50
N TYR A 184 2.72 -70.10 37.31
CA TYR A 184 1.84 -69.84 36.17
C TYR A 184 1.03 -68.55 36.31
N ILE A 185 0.57 -68.18 37.51
CA ILE A 185 -0.17 -66.92 37.72
C ILE A 185 0.71 -65.69 37.51
N ARG A 186 1.98 -65.72 37.93
CA ARG A 186 2.93 -64.64 37.63
C ARG A 186 3.04 -64.39 36.14
N HIS A 187 3.25 -65.46 35.38
CA HIS A 187 3.27 -65.42 33.92
C HIS A 187 1.93 -64.99 33.30
N CYS A 188 0.78 -65.32 33.90
CA CYS A 188 -0.52 -64.83 33.45
C CYS A 188 -0.59 -63.30 33.57
N SER A 189 -0.17 -62.74 34.71
CA SER A 189 -0.14 -61.29 34.89
C SER A 189 0.81 -60.59 33.92
N GLU A 190 1.96 -61.20 33.62
CA GLU A 190 2.89 -60.68 32.62
C GLU A 190 2.23 -60.62 31.24
N VAL A 191 1.59 -61.69 30.78
CA VAL A 191 0.85 -61.69 29.50
C VAL A 191 -0.24 -60.63 29.47
N LEU A 192 -1.01 -60.46 30.55
CA LEU A 192 -2.07 -59.44 30.58
C LEU A 192 -1.53 -58.00 30.54
N ASN A 193 -0.35 -57.76 31.12
CA ASN A 193 0.35 -56.48 31.00
C ASN A 193 0.88 -56.27 29.57
N GLU A 194 1.50 -57.30 28.98
CA GLU A 194 1.97 -57.25 27.59
C GLU A 194 0.82 -56.98 26.61
N MET A 195 -0.35 -57.61 26.80
CA MET A 195 -1.56 -57.33 26.00
C MET A 195 -2.07 -55.90 26.17
N LYS A 196 -1.91 -55.31 27.36
CA LYS A 196 -2.30 -53.92 27.63
C LYS A 196 -1.41 -52.94 26.89
N GLU A 197 -0.09 -53.14 26.95
CA GLU A 197 0.87 -52.31 26.23
C GLU A 197 0.69 -52.49 24.72
N LEU A 198 0.52 -53.73 24.24
CA LEU A 198 0.15 -54.01 22.85
C LEU A 198 -1.14 -53.27 22.44
N GLY A 199 -2.15 -53.20 23.32
CA GLY A 199 -3.36 -52.43 23.08
C GLY A 199 -3.11 -50.93 22.88
N LYS A 200 -2.18 -50.33 23.64
CA LYS A 200 -1.78 -48.92 23.45
C LYS A 200 -1.01 -48.74 22.14
N ASP A 201 -0.06 -49.63 21.87
CA ASP A 201 0.75 -49.62 20.65
C ASP A 201 -0.17 -49.72 19.41
N MET A 202 -1.20 -50.58 19.46
CA MET A 202 -2.21 -50.74 18.41
C MET A 202 -3.07 -49.49 18.17
N VAL A 203 -3.37 -48.70 19.21
CA VAL A 203 -4.11 -47.44 19.05
C VAL A 203 -3.27 -46.42 18.30
N VAL A 204 -1.99 -46.26 18.67
CA VAL A 204 -1.05 -45.36 17.98
C VAL A 204 -0.83 -45.82 16.55
N PHE A 205 -0.65 -47.13 16.35
CA PHE A 205 -0.52 -47.73 15.03
C PHE A 205 -1.74 -47.45 14.14
N ASN A 206 -2.95 -47.60 14.66
CA ASN A 206 -4.17 -47.33 13.90
C ASN A 206 -4.30 -45.84 13.53
N GLN A 207 -3.94 -44.92 14.42
CA GLN A 207 -3.92 -43.48 14.12
C GLN A 207 -2.94 -43.15 12.97
N ASN A 208 -1.77 -43.78 12.98
CA ASN A 208 -0.78 -43.62 11.90
C ASN A 208 -1.30 -44.20 10.57
N LEU A 209 -1.98 -45.35 10.59
CA LEU A 209 -2.64 -45.92 9.41
C LEU A 209 -3.76 -45.03 8.86
N ASP A 210 -4.59 -44.45 9.73
CA ASP A 210 -5.66 -43.53 9.34
C ASP A 210 -5.07 -42.27 8.70
N THR A 211 -3.95 -41.77 9.24
CA THR A 211 -3.22 -40.63 8.70
C THR A 211 -2.64 -40.91 7.31
N LEU A 212 -2.04 -42.09 7.10
CA LEU A 212 -1.53 -42.51 5.79
C LEU A 212 -2.64 -42.78 4.77
N SER A 213 -3.77 -43.33 5.22
CA SER A 213 -4.96 -43.53 4.38
C SER A 213 -5.53 -42.21 3.90
N SER A 214 -5.62 -41.24 4.81
CA SER A 214 -6.03 -39.87 4.49
C SER A 214 -5.05 -39.22 3.51
N PHE A 215 -3.73 -39.34 3.76
CA PHE A 215 -2.70 -38.84 2.86
C PHE A 215 -2.80 -39.42 1.44
N SER A 216 -3.03 -40.73 1.30
CA SER A 216 -3.19 -41.39 0.00
C SER A 216 -4.41 -40.86 -0.77
N ALA A 217 -5.56 -40.75 -0.11
CA ALA A 217 -6.78 -40.24 -0.71
C ALA A 217 -6.64 -38.75 -1.10
N ASP A 218 -6.09 -37.95 -0.21
CA ASP A 218 -5.84 -36.53 -0.41
C ASP A 218 -4.84 -36.29 -1.55
N TYR A 219 -3.81 -37.13 -1.66
CA TYR A 219 -2.86 -37.08 -2.77
C TYR A 219 -3.52 -37.39 -4.12
N GLU A 220 -4.35 -38.42 -4.22
CA GLU A 220 -5.06 -38.76 -5.46
C GLU A 220 -5.96 -37.61 -5.93
N GLN A 221 -6.65 -36.96 -4.99
CA GLN A 221 -7.42 -35.75 -5.28
C GLN A 221 -6.53 -34.59 -5.69
N PHE A 222 -5.43 -34.36 -4.96
CA PHE A 222 -4.44 -33.33 -5.26
C PHE A 222 -3.84 -33.51 -6.65
N LYS A 223 -3.44 -34.72 -7.03
CA LYS A 223 -2.87 -35.06 -8.33
C LYS A 223 -3.83 -34.74 -9.48
N LYS A 224 -5.12 -35.10 -9.32
CA LYS A 224 -6.16 -34.75 -10.30
C LYS A 224 -6.32 -33.24 -10.44
N LEU A 225 -6.43 -32.52 -9.32
CA LEU A 225 -6.54 -31.06 -9.33
C LEU A 225 -5.29 -30.40 -9.91
N GLN A 226 -4.11 -30.88 -9.54
CA GLN A 226 -2.82 -30.38 -10.01
C GLN A 226 -2.70 -30.50 -11.52
N ASN A 227 -2.96 -31.69 -12.08
CA ASN A 227 -2.75 -31.96 -13.50
C ASN A 227 -3.81 -31.34 -14.41
N PHE A 228 -5.08 -31.38 -14.01
CA PHE A 228 -6.19 -30.97 -14.87
C PHE A 228 -6.65 -29.53 -14.66
N VAL A 229 -6.32 -28.92 -13.52
CA VAL A 229 -6.78 -27.57 -13.18
C VAL A 229 -5.60 -26.65 -12.92
N TRP A 230 -4.69 -26.99 -11.99
CA TRP A 230 -3.70 -26.03 -11.50
C TRP A 230 -2.58 -25.77 -12.50
N LEU A 231 -1.92 -26.82 -12.99
CA LEU A 231 -0.80 -26.69 -13.91
C LEU A 231 -1.15 -25.93 -15.19
N PRO A 232 -2.28 -26.23 -15.87
CA PRO A 232 -2.70 -25.46 -17.05
C PRO A 232 -2.92 -23.98 -16.73
N ILE A 233 -3.65 -23.66 -15.65
CA ILE A 233 -3.96 -22.28 -15.25
C ILE A 233 -2.67 -21.53 -14.87
N LEU A 234 -1.78 -22.15 -14.09
CA LEU A 234 -0.51 -21.55 -13.69
C LEU A 234 0.38 -21.29 -14.89
N LYS A 235 0.55 -22.27 -15.80
CA LYS A 235 1.35 -22.09 -17.02
C LYS A 235 0.82 -20.95 -17.89
N GLU A 236 -0.49 -20.91 -18.09
CA GLU A 236 -1.13 -19.83 -18.84
C GLU A 236 -0.93 -18.47 -18.16
N ALA A 237 -1.13 -18.41 -16.85
CA ALA A 237 -0.91 -17.20 -16.05
C ALA A 237 0.55 -16.72 -16.10
N PHE A 238 1.52 -17.60 -15.85
CA PHE A 238 2.96 -17.28 -15.96
C PHE A 238 3.32 -16.82 -17.38
N GLY A 239 2.81 -17.49 -18.42
CA GLY A 239 3.02 -17.10 -19.81
C GLY A 239 2.49 -15.69 -20.12
N ARG A 240 1.30 -15.37 -19.61
CA ARG A 240 0.66 -14.05 -19.79
C ARG A 240 1.31 -12.95 -18.95
N LEU A 241 1.80 -13.27 -17.75
CA LEU A 241 2.46 -12.33 -16.83
C LEU A 241 3.96 -12.15 -17.10
N LYS A 242 4.54 -12.94 -18.01
CA LYS A 242 5.97 -12.86 -18.34
C LYS A 242 6.38 -11.49 -18.88
N SER A 243 5.55 -10.90 -19.74
CA SER A 243 5.74 -9.52 -20.18
C SER A 243 5.62 -8.54 -19.02
N THR A 244 4.65 -8.71 -18.12
CA THR A 244 4.50 -7.86 -16.92
C THR A 244 5.70 -7.91 -16.00
N LYS A 245 6.25 -9.10 -15.77
CA LYS A 245 7.49 -9.30 -15.03
C LYS A 245 8.65 -8.53 -15.66
N GLN A 246 8.80 -8.58 -16.98
CA GLN A 246 9.85 -7.84 -17.70
C GLN A 246 9.68 -6.33 -17.55
N HIS A 247 8.45 -5.83 -17.65
CA HIS A 247 8.14 -4.41 -17.47
C HIS A 247 8.41 -3.95 -16.03
N LEU A 248 8.06 -4.76 -15.02
CA LEU A 248 8.40 -4.49 -13.62
C LEU A 248 9.90 -4.57 -13.34
N ASP A 249 10.64 -5.45 -14.01
CA ASP A 249 12.11 -5.54 -13.91
C ASP A 249 12.80 -4.31 -14.53
N ILE A 250 12.27 -3.78 -15.63
CA ILE A 250 12.71 -2.50 -16.20
C ILE A 250 12.46 -1.36 -15.21
N LEU A 251 11.27 -1.34 -14.59
CA LEU A 251 10.91 -0.34 -13.59
C LEU A 251 11.80 -0.42 -12.34
N SER A 252 12.09 -1.63 -11.85
CA SER A 252 12.88 -1.85 -10.63
C SER A 252 14.33 -1.40 -10.80
N LYS A 253 14.96 -1.74 -11.94
CA LYS A 253 16.29 -1.26 -12.31
C LYS A 253 16.33 0.25 -12.39
N TYR A 254 15.30 0.85 -12.97
CA TYR A 254 15.21 2.29 -13.09
C TYR A 254 15.13 3.00 -11.73
N VAL A 255 14.34 2.49 -10.79
CA VAL A 255 14.25 3.03 -9.42
C VAL A 255 15.55 2.86 -8.66
N GLY A 256 16.23 1.71 -8.82
CA GLY A 256 17.51 1.42 -8.16
C GLY A 256 18.69 2.26 -8.66
N GLU A 257 18.78 2.50 -9.96
CA GLU A 257 19.88 3.27 -10.58
C GLU A 257 19.67 4.78 -10.51
N ASN A 258 18.42 5.25 -10.52
CA ASN A 258 18.06 6.67 -10.63
C ASN A 258 17.17 7.17 -9.47
N GLY A 259 17.22 6.53 -8.30
CA GLY A 259 16.41 6.94 -7.13
C GLY A 259 16.58 8.43 -6.76
N THR A 260 17.76 9.00 -7.02
CA THR A 260 18.03 10.45 -6.92
C THR A 260 17.22 11.28 -7.91
N ASN A 261 17.01 10.83 -9.15
CA ASN A 261 16.16 11.53 -10.12
C ASN A 261 14.68 11.52 -9.71
N LEU A 262 14.22 10.44 -9.07
CA LEU A 262 12.87 10.33 -8.49
C LEU A 262 12.68 11.33 -7.35
N VAL A 263 13.70 11.49 -6.50
CA VAL A 263 13.75 12.50 -5.43
C VAL A 263 13.85 13.92 -5.99
N VAL A 264 14.57 14.15 -7.10
CA VAL A 264 14.65 15.43 -7.81
C VAL A 264 13.31 15.80 -8.45
N VAL A 265 12.61 14.84 -9.05
CA VAL A 265 11.24 15.04 -9.56
C VAL A 265 10.27 15.32 -8.40
N LYS A 266 10.43 14.63 -7.26
CA LYS A 266 9.62 14.83 -6.05
C LYS A 266 9.88 16.20 -5.39
N SER A 267 11.13 16.66 -5.31
CA SER A 267 11.48 17.99 -4.79
C SER A 267 10.98 19.10 -5.71
N PHE A 268 10.97 18.87 -7.03
CA PHE A 268 10.37 19.77 -8.02
C PHE A 268 8.84 19.84 -7.91
N LEU A 269 8.16 18.71 -7.71
CA LEU A 269 6.70 18.65 -7.50
C LEU A 269 6.27 19.24 -6.14
N ASN A 270 7.16 19.21 -5.14
CA ASN A 270 6.96 19.79 -3.81
C ASN A 270 7.43 21.25 -3.67
N MET A 271 8.05 21.84 -4.71
CA MET A 271 8.29 23.27 -4.71
C MET A 271 6.93 23.97 -4.82
N THR A 272 6.41 24.38 -3.66
CA THR A 272 5.34 25.38 -3.55
C THR A 272 5.63 26.47 -4.56
N ILE A 273 4.61 26.79 -5.36
CA ILE A 273 4.60 27.87 -6.35
C ILE A 273 4.89 29.17 -5.62
N SER A 274 6.17 29.46 -5.39
CA SER A 274 6.61 30.77 -4.94
C SER A 274 6.64 31.63 -6.19
N ASN A 275 5.68 32.56 -6.29
CA ASN A 275 5.67 33.66 -7.26
C ASN A 275 6.86 34.62 -7.02
N SER A 276 8.09 34.11 -6.99
CA SER A 276 9.26 34.85 -6.54
C SER A 276 10.18 35.32 -7.69
N SER A 277 9.88 35.05 -8.96
CA SER A 277 10.62 35.69 -10.06
C SER A 277 10.00 37.04 -10.41
N GLN A 278 10.49 38.07 -9.73
CA GLN A 278 10.20 39.52 -9.90
C GLN A 278 10.48 40.10 -11.29
N ILE A 279 10.62 39.32 -12.36
CA ILE A 279 11.32 39.83 -13.54
C ILE A 279 10.40 40.54 -14.52
N LEU A 280 9.17 40.07 -14.77
CA LEU A 280 8.13 40.86 -15.42
C LEU A 280 6.81 40.33 -14.91
N ILE A 281 5.96 41.18 -14.37
CA ILE A 281 4.73 40.71 -13.77
C ILE A 281 3.71 40.46 -14.86
N SER A 282 3.48 39.18 -15.15
CA SER A 282 2.37 38.60 -15.91
C SER A 282 1.88 39.42 -17.11
N PHE A 283 2.30 39.02 -18.31
CA PHE A 283 1.68 39.56 -19.53
C PHE A 283 0.17 39.27 -19.55
N PRO A 284 -0.67 40.22 -20.02
CA PRO A 284 -2.11 39.98 -20.14
C PRO A 284 -2.37 38.74 -21.00
N ASN A 285 -3.32 37.88 -20.58
CA ASN A 285 -3.74 36.72 -21.38
C ASN A 285 -4.04 37.16 -22.82
N GLY A 286 -3.39 36.50 -23.79
CA GLY A 286 -3.22 36.98 -25.18
C GLY A 286 -4.48 37.30 -25.99
N SER A 287 -5.68 37.07 -25.46
CA SER A 287 -6.94 37.48 -26.10
C SER A 287 -7.36 38.93 -25.82
N GLY A 288 -6.68 39.66 -24.93
CA GLY A 288 -7.08 41.02 -24.49
C GLY A 288 -6.14 42.16 -24.90
N ILE A 289 -4.94 41.87 -25.39
CA ILE A 289 -3.87 42.86 -25.56
C ILE A 289 -4.27 44.00 -26.52
N SER A 290 -4.95 43.68 -27.63
CA SER A 290 -5.42 44.68 -28.59
C SER A 290 -6.52 45.60 -28.03
N THR A 291 -7.32 45.09 -27.08
CA THR A 291 -8.43 45.82 -26.44
C THR A 291 -7.98 46.77 -25.34
N ILE A 292 -6.76 46.61 -24.79
CA ILE A 292 -6.18 47.53 -23.80
C ILE A 292 -6.12 48.96 -24.36
N PHE A 293 -5.70 49.10 -25.63
CA PHE A 293 -5.60 50.40 -26.31
C PHE A 293 -6.96 51.02 -26.67
N GLU A 294 -8.06 50.29 -26.48
CA GLU A 294 -9.42 50.77 -26.68
C GLU A 294 -10.04 51.32 -25.39
N ASN A 295 -9.41 51.14 -24.22
CA ASN A 295 -9.90 51.63 -22.93
C ASN A 295 -9.96 53.17 -22.90
N GLU A 296 -11.17 53.73 -22.73
CA GLU A 296 -11.43 55.17 -22.69
C GLU A 296 -10.73 55.90 -21.53
N TRP A 297 -10.60 55.25 -20.38
CA TRP A 297 -9.86 55.80 -19.25
C TRP A 297 -8.36 55.91 -19.57
N LEU A 298 -7.76 54.89 -20.19
CA LEU A 298 -6.36 54.95 -20.63
C LEU A 298 -6.15 56.06 -21.67
N LYS A 299 -7.04 56.20 -22.66
CA LYS A 299 -6.97 57.32 -23.63
C LYS A 299 -6.99 58.67 -22.93
N MET A 300 -7.92 58.84 -21.99
CA MET A 300 -8.06 60.08 -21.21
C MET A 300 -6.79 60.40 -20.40
N VAL A 301 -6.23 59.40 -19.72
CA VAL A 301 -5.13 59.59 -18.77
C VAL A 301 -3.76 59.65 -19.45
N LEU A 302 -3.54 58.90 -20.54
CA LEU A 302 -2.24 58.82 -21.22
C LEU A 302 -2.10 59.82 -22.38
N ASN A 303 -3.19 60.13 -23.10
CA ASN A 303 -3.16 60.96 -24.30
C ASN A 303 -4.30 62.01 -24.34
N ASN A 304 -4.74 62.50 -23.18
CA ASN A 304 -5.78 63.54 -23.05
C ASN A 304 -7.10 63.24 -23.82
N GLY A 305 -7.43 61.96 -24.01
CA GLY A 305 -8.63 61.50 -24.72
C GLY A 305 -8.42 61.25 -26.22
N GLU A 306 -7.22 61.50 -26.75
CA GLU A 306 -6.85 61.12 -28.11
C GLU A 306 -6.51 59.62 -28.22
N SER A 307 -6.40 59.13 -29.46
CA SER A 307 -6.12 57.71 -29.74
C SER A 307 -4.74 57.28 -29.23
N LEU A 308 -4.63 56.05 -28.71
CA LEU A 308 -3.36 55.43 -28.32
C LEU A 308 -2.68 54.66 -29.47
N LEU A 309 -3.08 54.93 -30.72
CA LEU A 309 -2.61 54.19 -31.91
C LEU A 309 -1.09 54.25 -32.07
N THR A 310 -0.46 55.42 -31.88
CA THR A 310 0.99 55.58 -31.99
C THR A 310 1.76 54.72 -30.98
N LEU A 311 1.22 54.55 -29.76
CA LEU A 311 1.81 53.67 -28.75
C LEU A 311 1.61 52.19 -29.12
N LYS A 312 0.43 51.85 -29.65
CA LYS A 312 0.13 50.50 -30.15
C LYS A 312 1.04 50.09 -31.30
N GLU A 313 1.30 51.00 -32.25
CA GLU A 313 2.21 50.77 -33.39
C GLU A 313 3.65 50.56 -32.93
N ALA A 314 4.12 51.36 -31.97
CA ALA A 314 5.47 51.21 -31.40
C ALA A 314 5.66 49.87 -30.66
N LEU A 315 4.60 49.35 -30.02
CA LEU A 315 4.63 48.07 -29.30
C LEU A 315 4.26 46.87 -30.19
N LEU A 316 3.74 47.08 -31.40
CA LEU A 316 3.17 46.03 -32.26
C LEU A 316 4.07 44.80 -32.43
N PRO A 317 5.40 44.91 -32.67
CA PRO A 317 6.27 43.74 -32.79
C PRO A 317 6.29 42.85 -31.54
N LEU A 318 6.16 43.45 -30.36
CA LEU A 318 6.07 42.74 -29.08
C LEU A 318 4.69 42.10 -28.92
N LEU A 319 3.62 42.82 -29.25
CA LEU A 319 2.26 42.29 -29.15
C LEU A 319 2.07 41.06 -30.04
N GLU A 320 2.50 41.12 -31.31
CA GLU A 320 2.46 39.99 -32.26
C GLU A 320 3.28 38.79 -31.75
N PHE A 321 4.44 39.07 -31.16
CA PHE A 321 5.30 38.05 -30.58
C PHE A 321 4.62 37.31 -29.42
N PHE A 322 4.03 38.05 -28.46
CA PHE A 322 3.35 37.45 -27.33
C PHE A 322 2.05 36.73 -27.72
N GLU A 323 1.29 37.22 -28.70
CA GLU A 323 0.13 36.50 -29.25
C GLU A 323 0.51 35.14 -29.84
N SER A 324 1.68 35.05 -30.50
CA SER A 324 2.18 33.79 -31.09
C SER A 324 2.68 32.76 -30.05
N ILE A 325 3.02 33.22 -28.84
CA ILE A 325 3.61 32.41 -27.77
C ILE A 325 2.58 32.01 -26.70
N LEU A 326 1.71 32.94 -26.30
CA LEU A 326 0.74 32.76 -25.21
C LEU A 326 -0.50 31.95 -25.60
N ASN A 327 -0.56 31.37 -26.80
CA ASN A 327 -1.66 30.52 -27.24
C ASN A 327 -1.26 29.03 -27.34
N PRO A 328 -1.03 28.33 -26.21
CA PRO A 328 -0.61 26.93 -26.21
C PRO A 328 -1.72 25.93 -26.56
N GLY A 329 -2.95 26.39 -26.83
CA GLY A 329 -4.10 25.56 -27.16
C GLY A 329 -4.76 24.86 -25.96
N ALA A 330 -6.03 24.47 -26.09
CA ALA A 330 -6.83 23.88 -25.01
C ALA A 330 -6.29 22.52 -24.49
N GLY A 331 -5.56 21.77 -25.32
CA GLY A 331 -4.94 20.50 -24.93
C GLY A 331 -3.89 20.65 -23.83
N PHE A 332 -3.26 21.82 -23.70
CA PHE A 332 -2.17 22.07 -22.76
C PHE A 332 -2.57 21.96 -21.29
N ARG A 333 -3.75 22.50 -20.93
CA ARG A 333 -4.22 22.52 -19.53
C ARG A 333 -4.57 21.12 -19.01
N HIS A 334 -5.11 20.27 -19.88
CA HIS A 334 -5.44 18.89 -19.54
C HIS A 334 -4.18 18.03 -19.32
N ILE A 335 -3.13 18.26 -20.11
CA ILE A 335 -1.81 17.62 -19.98
C ILE A 335 -1.13 18.03 -18.66
N GLN A 336 -1.15 19.33 -18.33
CA GLN A 336 -0.61 19.83 -17.06
C GLN A 336 -1.33 19.21 -15.86
N HIS A 337 -2.66 19.23 -15.86
CA HIS A 337 -3.44 18.64 -14.77
C HIS A 337 -3.12 17.16 -14.59
N THR A 338 -2.97 16.40 -15.69
CA THR A 338 -2.62 14.98 -15.65
C THR A 338 -1.20 14.74 -15.13
N TYR A 339 -0.24 15.59 -15.54
CA TYR A 339 1.15 15.52 -15.08
C TYR A 339 1.27 15.79 -13.58
N PHE A 340 0.76 16.93 -13.11
CA PHE A 340 0.92 17.38 -11.73
C PHE A 340 0.13 16.54 -10.71
N ASN A 341 -0.98 15.91 -11.13
CA ASN A 341 -1.79 15.08 -10.22
C ASN A 341 -1.54 13.58 -10.37
N GLY A 342 -1.11 13.11 -11.54
CA GLY A 342 -0.93 11.69 -11.84
C GLY A 342 0.46 11.17 -11.47
N VAL A 343 1.52 11.90 -11.87
CA VAL A 343 2.91 11.49 -11.63
C VAL A 343 3.24 11.31 -10.14
N PRO A 344 2.87 12.22 -9.21
CA PRO A 344 3.16 12.02 -7.79
C PRO A 344 2.55 10.73 -7.20
N LYS A 345 1.35 10.36 -7.66
CA LYS A 345 0.67 9.13 -7.21
C LYS A 345 1.42 7.88 -7.70
N ILE A 346 1.88 7.87 -8.96
CA ILE A 346 2.71 6.80 -9.52
C ILE A 346 3.99 6.64 -8.69
N LEU A 347 4.72 7.74 -8.46
CA LEU A 347 6.00 7.69 -7.75
C LEU A 347 5.82 7.21 -6.30
N LYS A 348 4.75 7.64 -5.61
CA LYS A 348 4.43 7.14 -4.27
C LYS A 348 4.09 5.64 -4.25
N THR A 349 3.33 5.14 -5.25
CA THR A 349 3.08 3.71 -5.39
C THR A 349 4.38 2.93 -5.60
N ILE A 350 5.29 3.44 -6.42
CA ILE A 350 6.62 2.85 -6.67
C ILE A 350 7.45 2.79 -5.38
N GLU A 351 7.43 3.83 -4.55
CA GLU A 351 8.13 3.88 -3.25
C GLU A 351 7.61 2.84 -2.25
N MET A 352 6.33 2.47 -2.33
CA MET A 352 5.70 1.52 -1.40
C MET A 352 5.96 0.05 -1.76
N ILE A 353 6.46 -0.24 -2.96
CA ILE A 353 6.62 -1.60 -3.48
C ILE A 353 8.08 -2.05 -3.41
N ASP A 354 8.33 -3.17 -2.73
CA ASP A 354 9.61 -3.87 -2.82
C ASP A 354 9.67 -4.73 -4.10
N PHE A 355 10.04 -4.10 -5.21
CA PHE A 355 10.13 -4.77 -6.51
C PHE A 355 11.12 -5.94 -6.52
N GLN A 356 12.21 -5.88 -5.74
CA GLN A 356 13.19 -6.96 -5.73
C GLN A 356 12.63 -8.21 -5.08
N SER A 357 11.95 -8.07 -3.95
CA SER A 357 11.29 -9.19 -3.29
C SER A 357 10.21 -9.83 -4.18
N VAL A 358 9.38 -9.00 -4.82
CA VAL A 358 8.30 -9.45 -5.71
C VAL A 358 8.84 -10.18 -6.94
N LEU A 359 9.83 -9.60 -7.64
CA LEU A 359 10.42 -10.18 -8.86
C LEU A 359 11.22 -11.46 -8.58
N ARG A 360 11.94 -11.50 -7.45
CA ARG A 360 12.65 -12.69 -6.99
C ARG A 360 11.68 -13.82 -6.69
N SER A 361 10.64 -13.55 -5.89
CA SER A 361 9.61 -14.53 -5.55
C SER A 361 8.93 -15.10 -6.80
N PHE A 362 8.60 -14.25 -7.77
CA PHE A 362 8.03 -14.70 -9.05
C PHE A 362 9.01 -15.57 -9.86
N SER A 363 10.30 -15.21 -9.89
CA SER A 363 11.32 -15.97 -10.61
C SER A 363 11.60 -17.33 -9.98
N GLU A 364 11.63 -17.39 -8.66
CA GLU A 364 11.74 -18.64 -7.90
C GLU A 364 10.53 -19.53 -8.17
N ALA A 365 9.32 -18.96 -8.17
CA ALA A 365 8.09 -19.69 -8.50
C ALA A 365 8.10 -20.24 -9.94
N GLU A 366 8.56 -19.45 -10.91
CA GLU A 366 8.71 -19.86 -12.31
C GLU A 366 9.72 -21.01 -12.44
N ALA A 367 10.88 -20.92 -11.79
CA ALA A 367 11.89 -21.98 -11.78
C ALA A 367 11.37 -23.27 -11.13
N ASN A 368 10.65 -23.12 -10.02
CA ASN A 368 10.04 -24.23 -9.29
C ASN A 368 8.93 -24.92 -10.12
N LEU A 369 8.15 -24.18 -10.90
CA LEU A 369 7.14 -24.73 -11.81
C LEU A 369 7.79 -25.62 -12.88
N VAL A 370 8.93 -25.18 -13.45
CA VAL A 370 9.70 -25.98 -14.42
C VAL A 370 10.30 -27.22 -13.77
N GLN A 371 10.83 -27.10 -12.54
CA GLN A 371 11.34 -28.27 -11.80
C GLN A 371 10.25 -29.30 -11.52
N GLN A 372 9.01 -28.87 -11.22
CA GLN A 372 7.90 -29.75 -10.88
C GLN A 372 7.49 -30.69 -12.03
N GLU A 373 7.65 -30.28 -13.30
CA GLU A 373 7.35 -31.10 -14.48
C GLU A 373 8.25 -32.35 -14.59
N SER A 374 9.47 -32.27 -14.05
CA SER A 374 10.45 -33.36 -14.11
C SER A 374 10.18 -34.51 -13.14
N ILE A 375 9.21 -34.36 -12.23
CA ILE A 375 9.05 -35.24 -11.07
C ILE A 375 7.83 -36.18 -11.20
N THR A 376 6.92 -35.90 -12.14
CA THR A 376 5.59 -36.53 -12.26
C THR A 376 5.58 -38.05 -12.55
N SER A 377 6.68 -38.64 -13.04
CA SER A 377 6.72 -40.07 -13.38
C SER A 377 7.23 -40.98 -12.25
N PHE A 378 7.82 -40.44 -11.18
CA PHE A 378 8.43 -41.24 -10.10
C PHE A 378 7.47 -41.50 -8.92
N PHE A 379 6.30 -40.83 -8.88
CA PHE A 379 5.44 -40.75 -7.69
C PHE A 379 4.34 -41.80 -7.60
N ASP A 380 3.87 -42.30 -8.73
CA ASP A 380 2.66 -43.12 -8.80
C ASP A 380 2.86 -44.49 -8.15
N TRP A 381 4.05 -45.08 -8.34
CA TRP A 381 4.39 -46.38 -7.77
C TRP A 381 4.33 -46.40 -6.24
N GLY A 382 4.85 -45.36 -5.56
CA GLY A 382 4.90 -45.33 -4.09
C GLY A 382 3.52 -45.22 -3.43
N ILE A 383 2.62 -44.46 -4.06
CA ILE A 383 1.24 -44.29 -3.58
C ILE A 383 0.39 -45.51 -3.91
N GLU A 384 0.57 -46.11 -5.09
CA GLU A 384 -0.09 -47.36 -5.48
C GLU A 384 0.24 -48.47 -4.48
N GLN A 385 1.53 -48.68 -4.17
CA GLN A 385 1.98 -49.65 -3.18
C GLN A 385 1.43 -49.39 -1.77
N LEU A 386 1.32 -48.11 -1.37
CA LEU A 386 0.73 -47.72 -0.09
C LEU A 386 -0.78 -48.02 -0.07
N SER A 387 -1.51 -47.66 -1.13
CA SER A 387 -2.95 -47.87 -1.26
C SER A 387 -3.33 -49.36 -1.29
N GLU A 388 -2.49 -50.21 -1.90
CA GLU A 388 -2.68 -51.66 -1.93
C GLU A 388 -2.46 -52.33 -0.55
N SER A 389 -1.64 -51.70 0.30
CA SER A 389 -1.20 -52.27 1.59
C SER A 389 -2.00 -51.76 2.81
N LEU A 390 -2.71 -50.64 2.67
CA LEU A 390 -3.57 -50.02 3.69
C LEU A 390 -4.84 -50.89 3.99
N PRO A 391 -5.65 -50.59 5.03
CA PRO A 391 -6.16 -51.52 6.06
C PRO A 391 -7.19 -52.60 5.66
N ASN A 392 -7.22 -53.02 4.40
CA ASN A 392 -8.06 -54.11 3.89
C ASN A 392 -7.65 -55.52 4.39
N SER A 393 -6.77 -55.61 5.39
CA SER A 393 -6.43 -56.88 6.06
C SER A 393 -7.55 -57.25 7.05
N ALA A 394 -8.37 -58.23 6.68
CA ALA A 394 -9.38 -58.79 7.58
C ALA A 394 -8.75 -59.26 8.92
N ASP A 395 -7.50 -59.71 8.88
CA ASP A 395 -6.76 -60.22 10.04
C ASP A 395 -6.42 -59.10 11.04
N PHE A 396 -6.02 -57.91 10.56
CA PHE A 396 -5.73 -56.76 11.42
C PHE A 396 -6.98 -56.27 12.18
N VAL A 397 -8.08 -56.11 11.45
CA VAL A 397 -9.37 -55.65 12.02
C VAL A 397 -9.89 -56.68 13.02
N SER A 398 -9.79 -57.96 12.68
CA SER A 398 -10.21 -59.04 13.57
C SER A 398 -9.35 -59.10 14.84
N PHE A 399 -8.02 -59.02 14.72
CA PHE A 399 -7.10 -59.08 15.85
C PHE A 399 -7.30 -57.89 16.81
N THR A 400 -7.44 -56.67 16.28
CA THR A 400 -7.67 -55.47 17.10
C THR A 400 -9.02 -55.50 17.81
N SER A 401 -10.07 -56.04 17.17
CA SER A 401 -11.38 -56.24 17.80
C SER A 401 -11.31 -57.25 18.95
N GLU A 402 -10.65 -58.39 18.74
CA GLU A 402 -10.49 -59.43 19.77
C GLU A 402 -9.63 -58.94 20.95
N LEU A 403 -8.57 -58.16 20.68
CA LEU A 403 -7.74 -57.57 21.73
C LEU A 403 -8.53 -56.57 22.56
N ARG A 404 -9.37 -55.76 21.90
CA ARG A 404 -10.28 -54.84 22.58
C ARG A 404 -11.31 -55.59 23.42
N GLU A 405 -11.84 -56.71 22.93
CA GLU A 405 -12.75 -57.56 23.70
C GLU A 405 -12.08 -58.10 24.96
N LEU A 406 -10.84 -58.59 24.85
CA LEU A 406 -10.04 -59.04 26.01
C LEU A 406 -9.87 -57.92 27.05
N LEU A 407 -9.37 -56.75 26.63
CA LEU A 407 -9.04 -55.64 27.52
C LEU A 407 -10.28 -55.03 28.21
N ASN A 408 -11.45 -55.13 27.58
CA ASN A 408 -12.72 -54.68 28.14
C ASN A 408 -13.49 -55.79 28.87
N SER A 409 -12.98 -57.02 28.88
CA SER A 409 -13.67 -58.13 29.51
C SER A 409 -13.69 -57.98 31.03
N LYS A 410 -14.79 -58.43 31.65
CA LYS A 410 -14.91 -58.49 33.11
C LYS A 410 -13.80 -59.36 33.73
N ALA A 411 -13.40 -60.44 33.05
CA ALA A 411 -12.35 -61.33 33.53
C ALA A 411 -10.98 -60.65 33.60
N TYR A 412 -10.65 -59.79 32.62
CA TYR A 412 -9.43 -58.99 32.63
C TYR A 412 -9.44 -57.98 33.78
N ALA A 413 -10.55 -57.24 33.94
CA ALA A 413 -10.67 -56.21 34.97
C ALA A 413 -10.64 -56.75 36.41
N GLN A 414 -11.06 -58.00 36.60
CA GLN A 414 -11.14 -58.65 37.92
C GLN A 414 -9.90 -59.47 38.28
N PHE A 415 -8.94 -59.63 37.37
CA PHE A 415 -7.73 -60.38 37.66
C PHE A 415 -6.73 -59.53 38.47
N ASP A 416 -6.53 -59.84 39.75
CA ASP A 416 -5.59 -59.12 40.63
C ASP A 416 -4.47 -60.02 41.18
N ILE A 417 -3.29 -59.97 40.57
CA ILE A 417 -2.14 -60.74 41.05
C ILE A 417 -1.76 -60.44 42.51
N SER A 418 -2.18 -59.31 43.08
CA SER A 418 -1.88 -58.93 44.47
C SER A 418 -2.54 -59.87 45.47
N GLU A 419 -3.81 -60.24 45.24
CA GLU A 419 -4.51 -61.25 46.05
C GLU A 419 -3.78 -62.59 46.02
N TRP A 420 -3.30 -62.97 44.84
CA TRP A 420 -2.52 -64.20 44.64
C TRP A 420 -1.16 -64.17 45.34
N LYS A 421 -0.43 -63.06 45.22
CA LYS A 421 0.87 -62.86 45.91
C LYS A 421 0.71 -62.89 47.43
N THR A 422 -0.35 -62.29 47.96
CA THR A 422 -0.65 -62.32 49.40
C THR A 422 -0.97 -63.74 49.87
N PHE A 423 -1.69 -64.53 49.07
CA PHE A 423 -1.96 -65.94 49.41
C PHE A 423 -0.68 -66.78 49.57
N TYR A 424 0.37 -66.48 48.80
CA TYR A 424 1.65 -67.18 48.78
C TYR A 424 2.78 -66.52 49.61
N LYS A 425 2.49 -65.49 50.41
CA LYS A 425 3.51 -64.69 51.12
C LYS A 425 4.43 -65.49 52.07
N ASP A 426 3.96 -66.62 52.60
CA ASP A 426 4.69 -67.46 53.57
C ASP A 426 4.92 -68.90 53.03
N ILE A 427 5.10 -69.04 51.72
CA ILE A 427 5.14 -70.34 51.01
C ILE A 427 6.20 -71.31 51.54
N ASP A 428 7.34 -70.79 52.03
CA ASP A 428 8.48 -71.56 52.51
C ASP A 428 8.35 -71.98 53.99
N GLU A 429 7.36 -71.44 54.71
CA GLU A 429 7.22 -71.60 56.17
C GLU A 429 6.09 -72.57 56.57
N ILE A 430 5.31 -73.08 55.59
CA ILE A 430 4.15 -73.94 55.85
C ILE A 430 4.35 -75.39 55.37
N THR A 431 3.86 -76.35 56.16
CA THR A 431 3.89 -77.79 55.87
C THR A 431 2.91 -78.19 54.76
N ASP A 432 3.09 -79.39 54.19
CA ASP A 432 2.19 -79.91 53.16
C ASP A 432 0.73 -80.10 53.64
N GLU A 433 0.52 -80.44 54.91
CA GLU A 433 -0.81 -80.44 55.56
C GLU A 433 -1.43 -79.03 55.53
N GLN A 434 -0.67 -78.01 55.91
CA GLN A 434 -1.14 -76.64 55.94
C GLN A 434 -1.41 -76.09 54.52
N LYS A 435 -0.59 -76.46 53.53
CA LYS A 435 -0.84 -76.13 52.12
C LYS A 435 -2.16 -76.71 51.63
N PHE A 436 -2.42 -77.98 51.96
CA PHE A 436 -3.68 -78.65 51.62
C PHE A 436 -4.88 -77.92 52.24
N GLU A 437 -4.87 -77.66 53.55
CA GLU A 437 -5.96 -76.96 54.24
C GLU A 437 -6.18 -75.54 53.70
N LYS A 438 -5.09 -74.82 53.42
CA LYS A 438 -5.12 -73.44 52.90
C LYS A 438 -5.74 -73.37 51.50
N VAL A 439 -5.47 -74.34 50.63
CA VAL A 439 -6.10 -74.41 49.30
C VAL A 439 -7.58 -74.80 49.40
N MET A 440 -7.91 -75.82 50.20
CA MET A 440 -9.27 -76.34 50.30
C MET A 440 -10.25 -75.36 50.98
N SER A 441 -9.75 -74.46 51.83
CA SER A 441 -10.55 -73.43 52.51
C SER A 441 -10.63 -72.09 51.76
N SER A 442 -9.91 -71.96 50.63
CA SER A 442 -9.79 -70.69 49.90
C SER A 442 -10.70 -70.64 48.67
N GLN A 443 -11.59 -69.64 48.64
CA GLN A 443 -12.43 -69.34 47.49
C GLN A 443 -11.61 -68.83 46.28
N LEU A 444 -10.38 -68.34 46.53
CA LEU A 444 -9.49 -67.77 45.52
C LEU A 444 -9.25 -68.71 44.32
N PHE A 445 -9.09 -70.02 44.55
CA PHE A 445 -8.83 -70.99 43.48
C PHE A 445 -10.06 -71.22 42.59
N LEU A 446 -11.27 -71.11 43.14
CA LEU A 446 -12.52 -71.20 42.40
C LEU A 446 -12.76 -69.91 41.60
N ASP A 447 -12.49 -68.75 42.20
CA ASP A 447 -12.67 -67.46 41.53
C ASP A 447 -11.68 -67.30 40.36
N TYR A 448 -10.41 -67.69 40.56
CA TYR A 448 -9.38 -67.61 39.51
C TYR A 448 -9.60 -68.61 38.38
N LYS A 449 -10.24 -69.74 38.65
CA LYS A 449 -10.52 -70.76 37.63
C LYS A 449 -11.46 -70.23 36.55
N ASP A 450 -12.57 -69.61 36.94
CA ASP A 450 -13.54 -69.06 35.99
C ASP A 450 -12.95 -67.85 35.24
N LEU A 451 -12.18 -67.02 35.95
CA LEU A 451 -11.42 -65.92 35.36
C LEU A 451 -10.41 -66.43 34.32
N LEU A 452 -9.56 -67.40 34.67
CA LEU A 452 -8.52 -67.94 33.78
C LEU A 452 -9.11 -68.70 32.59
N THR A 453 -10.23 -69.39 32.77
CA THR A 453 -10.94 -70.06 31.66
C THR A 453 -11.52 -69.03 30.69
N SER A 454 -12.08 -67.95 31.22
CA SER A 454 -12.59 -66.82 30.42
C SER A 454 -11.45 -66.09 29.68
N LEU A 455 -10.33 -65.83 30.37
CA LEU A 455 -9.13 -65.22 29.78
C LEU A 455 -8.51 -66.12 28.72
N ARG A 456 -8.38 -67.42 28.98
CA ARG A 456 -7.88 -68.41 28.00
C ARG A 456 -8.69 -68.36 26.71
N ARG A 457 -10.03 -68.35 26.81
CA ARG A 457 -10.93 -68.29 25.65
C ARG A 457 -10.73 -67.03 24.80
N LEU A 458 -10.30 -65.93 25.42
CA LEU A 458 -10.04 -64.65 24.75
C LEU A 458 -8.60 -64.54 24.21
N ILE A 459 -7.63 -65.18 24.87
CA ILE A 459 -6.20 -65.16 24.48
C ILE A 459 -5.88 -66.17 23.37
N GLU A 460 -6.49 -67.36 23.37
CA GLU A 460 -6.21 -68.40 22.36
C GLU A 460 -6.47 -67.92 20.90
N PRO A 461 -7.58 -67.20 20.59
CA PRO A 461 -7.80 -66.62 19.26
C PRO A 461 -6.71 -65.63 18.85
N LEU A 462 -6.32 -64.73 19.77
CA LEU A 462 -5.25 -63.75 19.55
C LEU A 462 -3.90 -64.44 19.29
N GLU A 463 -3.58 -65.47 20.07
CA GLU A 463 -2.34 -66.24 19.88
C GLU A 463 -2.33 -66.96 18.52
N SER A 464 -3.48 -67.47 18.07
CA SER A 464 -3.58 -68.16 16.78
C SER A 464 -3.34 -67.24 15.58
N LYS A 465 -3.64 -65.95 15.71
CA LYS A 465 -3.50 -64.93 14.66
C LYS A 465 -2.18 -64.17 14.68
N LYS A 466 -1.33 -64.42 15.69
CA LYS A 466 -0.10 -63.63 15.89
C LYS A 466 0.85 -63.65 14.69
N THR A 467 0.99 -64.79 14.01
CA THR A 467 1.88 -64.92 12.83
C THR A 467 1.34 -64.17 11.63
N GLU A 468 0.02 -64.23 11.39
CA GLU A 468 -0.64 -63.47 10.33
C GLU A 468 -0.50 -61.98 10.58
N MET A 469 -0.66 -61.56 11.83
CA MET A 469 -0.47 -60.17 12.26
C MET A 469 1.00 -59.72 12.13
N SER A 470 1.98 -60.53 12.54
CA SER A 470 3.41 -60.24 12.32
C SER A 470 3.73 -60.08 10.83
N ASN A 471 3.19 -60.97 9.98
CA ASN A 471 3.37 -60.88 8.53
C ASN A 471 2.73 -59.62 7.94
N PHE A 472 1.57 -59.21 8.43
CA PHE A 472 0.94 -57.96 8.05
C PHE A 472 1.82 -56.76 8.41
N LEU A 473 2.35 -56.70 9.63
CA LEU A 473 3.25 -55.63 10.07
C LEU A 473 4.55 -55.58 9.26
N LEU A 474 5.13 -56.74 8.92
CA LEU A 474 6.31 -56.82 8.06
C LEU A 474 6.05 -56.28 6.65
N LYS A 475 4.86 -56.51 6.09
CA LYS A 475 4.47 -55.92 4.80
C LYS A 475 4.39 -54.39 4.87
N ILE A 476 3.79 -53.86 5.94
CA ILE A 476 3.70 -52.41 6.16
C ILE A 476 5.09 -51.79 6.38
N SER A 477 5.96 -52.43 7.16
CA SER A 477 7.32 -51.92 7.40
C SER A 477 8.23 -52.02 6.16
N ALA A 478 8.00 -52.99 5.27
CA ALA A 478 8.70 -53.07 3.98
C ALA A 478 8.42 -51.87 3.06
N LEU A 479 7.32 -51.15 3.29
CA LEU A 479 7.02 -49.89 2.61
C LEU A 479 7.94 -48.74 3.04
N ASN A 480 8.88 -48.94 3.97
CA ASN A 480 9.89 -47.93 4.31
C ASN A 480 10.69 -47.48 3.08
N SER A 481 10.83 -48.36 2.08
CA SER A 481 11.41 -48.02 0.77
C SER A 481 10.64 -46.92 0.01
N THR A 482 9.37 -46.68 0.35
CA THR A 482 8.51 -45.64 -0.24
C THR A 482 8.60 -44.28 0.46
N VAL A 483 9.21 -44.20 1.66
CA VAL A 483 9.39 -42.95 2.42
C VAL A 483 10.02 -41.82 1.60
N PRO A 484 11.10 -42.06 0.81
CA PRO A 484 11.66 -41.01 -0.03
C PRO A 484 10.68 -40.49 -1.08
N ALA A 485 9.77 -41.32 -1.59
CA ALA A 485 8.75 -40.90 -2.55
C ALA A 485 7.69 -40.01 -1.87
N ILE A 486 7.20 -40.41 -0.69
CA ILE A 486 6.24 -39.65 0.13
C ILE A 486 6.80 -38.27 0.51
N LYS A 487 8.04 -38.21 1.01
CA LYS A 487 8.72 -36.95 1.34
C LYS A 487 8.85 -36.02 0.13
N ARG A 488 9.15 -36.58 -1.05
CA ARG A 488 9.20 -35.79 -2.29
C ARG A 488 7.81 -35.27 -2.69
N ILE A 489 6.73 -36.03 -2.48
CA ILE A 489 5.35 -35.57 -2.72
C ILE A 489 5.02 -34.36 -1.83
N VAL A 490 5.30 -34.46 -0.53
CA VAL A 490 5.14 -33.35 0.43
C VAL A 490 5.95 -32.14 0.00
N LYS A 491 7.21 -32.35 -0.41
CA LYS A 491 8.05 -31.26 -0.91
C LYS A 491 7.48 -30.60 -2.16
N VAL A 492 6.91 -31.36 -3.10
CA VAL A 492 6.22 -30.81 -4.28
C VAL A 492 4.98 -30.02 -3.87
N ALA A 493 4.19 -30.52 -2.94
CA ALA A 493 3.03 -29.79 -2.40
C ALA A 493 3.45 -28.45 -1.76
N GLN A 494 4.54 -28.44 -0.99
CA GLN A 494 5.12 -27.22 -0.40
C GLN A 494 5.67 -26.24 -1.45
N ILE A 495 6.29 -26.76 -2.51
CA ILE A 495 6.71 -25.95 -3.65
C ILE A 495 5.49 -25.28 -4.29
N MET A 496 4.38 -26.00 -4.48
CA MET A 496 3.15 -25.43 -5.03
C MET A 496 2.55 -24.35 -4.14
N ILE A 497 2.60 -24.50 -2.81
CA ILE A 497 2.22 -23.42 -1.85
C ILE A 497 3.08 -22.18 -2.05
N SER A 498 4.39 -22.38 -2.21
CA SER A 498 5.34 -21.28 -2.38
C SER A 498 5.10 -20.54 -3.69
N ILE A 499 4.82 -21.28 -4.78
CA ILE A 499 4.40 -20.71 -6.08
C ILE A 499 3.11 -19.88 -5.91
N LYS A 500 2.10 -20.42 -5.21
CA LYS A 500 0.84 -19.72 -4.93
C LYS A 500 1.08 -18.39 -4.21
N LYS A 501 1.80 -18.40 -3.09
CA LYS A 501 2.10 -17.19 -2.30
C LYS A 501 2.86 -16.15 -3.11
N ALA A 502 3.83 -16.57 -3.91
CA ALA A 502 4.58 -15.68 -4.78
C ALA A 502 3.67 -15.00 -5.81
N MET A 503 2.71 -15.73 -6.39
CA MET A 503 1.74 -15.18 -7.33
C MET A 503 0.73 -14.24 -6.67
N GLU A 504 0.23 -14.58 -5.47
CA GLU A 504 -0.64 -13.70 -4.69
C GLU A 504 0.05 -12.37 -4.38
N HIS A 505 1.30 -12.43 -3.93
CA HIS A 505 2.08 -11.24 -3.64
C HIS A 505 2.34 -10.40 -4.91
N PHE A 506 2.61 -11.06 -6.04
CA PHE A 506 2.75 -10.38 -7.33
C PHE A 506 1.44 -9.71 -7.77
N ILE A 507 0.29 -10.37 -7.59
CA ILE A 507 -1.03 -9.82 -7.92
C ILE A 507 -1.41 -8.65 -7.02
N GLU A 508 -1.18 -8.77 -5.71
CA GLU A 508 -1.41 -7.68 -4.76
C GLU A 508 -0.57 -6.45 -5.11
N THR A 509 0.68 -6.67 -5.52
CA THR A 509 1.56 -5.60 -6.01
C THR A 509 0.91 -4.85 -7.18
N LEU A 510 0.35 -5.58 -8.16
CA LEU A 510 -0.34 -4.98 -9.31
C LEU A 510 -1.60 -4.18 -8.92
N ARG A 511 -2.23 -4.46 -7.76
CA ARG A 511 -3.42 -3.73 -7.29
C ARG A 511 -3.11 -2.34 -6.75
N TYR A 512 -1.88 -2.07 -6.32
CA TYR A 512 -1.48 -0.75 -5.81
C TYR A 512 -1.37 0.34 -6.87
N PHE A 513 -1.53 0.01 -8.15
CA PHE A 513 -1.41 0.92 -9.29
C PHE A 513 -2.77 1.66 -9.56
N PRO A 514 -2.96 2.94 -9.10
CA PRO A 514 -4.22 3.70 -9.24
C PRO A 514 -4.62 4.13 -10.66
N SER A 515 -5.95 4.33 -10.86
CA SER A 515 -6.70 5.20 -11.83
C SER A 515 -5.98 6.29 -12.62
N LEU A 516 -5.72 6.17 -13.94
CA LEU A 516 -5.09 7.23 -14.72
C LEU A 516 -5.66 7.32 -16.15
N GLU A 517 -5.84 8.55 -16.64
CA GLU A 517 -6.36 8.85 -17.98
C GLU A 517 -5.29 8.65 -19.05
N LYS A 518 -5.44 7.60 -19.87
CA LYS A 518 -4.51 7.18 -20.93
C LYS A 518 -4.10 8.30 -21.91
N TYR A 519 -5.02 9.24 -22.21
CA TYR A 519 -4.78 10.31 -23.17
C TYR A 519 -3.89 11.44 -22.65
N GLY A 520 -3.77 11.62 -21.33
CA GLY A 520 -2.96 12.71 -20.77
C GLY A 520 -1.45 12.45 -20.85
N PHE A 521 -1.00 11.18 -20.91
CA PHE A 521 0.42 10.81 -20.77
C PHE A 521 1.21 10.75 -22.08
N GLU A 522 0.68 10.21 -23.18
CA GLU A 522 1.31 10.37 -24.51
C GLU A 522 1.44 11.86 -24.88
N ALA A 523 0.48 12.66 -24.40
CA ALA A 523 0.46 14.09 -24.60
C ALA A 523 1.51 14.83 -23.75
N ILE A 524 1.93 14.28 -22.60
CA ILE A 524 3.08 14.80 -21.82
C ILE A 524 4.37 14.71 -22.63
N GLY A 525 4.69 13.55 -23.23
CA GLY A 525 5.92 13.40 -24.02
C GLY A 525 5.99 14.36 -25.22
N ASN A 526 4.87 14.52 -25.92
CA ASN A 526 4.75 15.51 -27.00
C ASN A 526 4.88 16.95 -26.48
N PHE A 527 4.30 17.24 -25.32
CA PHE A 527 4.40 18.53 -24.67
C PHE A 527 5.84 18.87 -24.25
N LEU A 528 6.58 17.93 -23.62
CA LEU A 528 8.00 18.11 -23.29
C LEU A 528 8.82 18.46 -24.53
N ARG A 529 8.57 17.74 -25.63
CA ARG A 529 9.27 17.93 -26.91
C ARG A 529 8.96 19.28 -27.57
N VAL A 530 7.69 19.68 -27.61
CA VAL A 530 7.27 20.97 -28.18
C VAL A 530 7.84 22.14 -27.36
N THR A 531 7.79 22.02 -26.03
CA THR A 531 8.35 23.03 -25.12
C THR A 531 9.85 23.17 -25.32
N LYS A 532 10.58 22.05 -25.44
CA LYS A 532 12.01 22.04 -25.77
C LYS A 532 12.32 22.75 -27.09
N SER A 533 11.59 22.42 -28.17
CA SER A 533 11.76 23.08 -29.48
C SER A 533 11.59 24.59 -29.35
N LYS A 534 10.59 25.04 -28.59
CA LYS A 534 10.33 26.47 -28.40
C LYS A 534 11.39 27.18 -27.54
N ILE A 535 11.98 26.50 -26.55
CA ILE A 535 13.12 27.04 -25.79
C ILE A 535 14.36 27.14 -26.70
N GLU A 536 14.66 26.11 -27.49
CA GLU A 536 15.80 26.11 -28.41
C GLU A 536 15.63 27.16 -29.53
N GLU A 537 14.39 27.42 -29.94
CA GLU A 537 14.04 28.48 -30.88
C GLU A 537 14.08 29.90 -30.26
N SER A 538 14.01 30.02 -28.92
CA SER A 538 13.93 31.31 -28.23
C SER A 538 15.11 32.24 -28.49
N GLU A 539 16.34 31.71 -28.59
CA GLU A 539 17.54 32.51 -28.85
C GLU A 539 17.50 33.12 -30.27
N LYS A 540 16.97 32.39 -31.26
CA LYS A 540 16.77 32.89 -32.62
C LYS A 540 15.59 33.87 -32.72
N LEU A 541 14.57 33.66 -31.90
CA LEU A 541 13.42 34.55 -31.80
C LEU A 541 13.80 35.89 -31.18
N GLU A 542 14.74 35.92 -30.23
CA GLU A 542 15.22 37.17 -29.60
C GLU A 542 15.87 38.10 -30.61
N ASP A 543 16.81 37.59 -31.41
CA ASP A 543 17.48 38.35 -32.47
C ASP A 543 16.51 38.81 -33.57
N SER A 544 15.46 38.02 -33.83
CA SER A 544 14.41 38.38 -34.78
C SER A 544 13.51 39.49 -34.21
N LEU A 545 13.14 39.39 -32.94
CA LEU A 545 12.31 40.36 -32.24
C LEU A 545 13.03 41.71 -32.10
N LYS A 546 14.29 41.72 -31.65
CA LYS A 546 15.11 42.95 -31.58
C LYS A 546 15.21 43.63 -32.94
N ARG A 547 15.41 42.87 -34.02
CA ARG A 547 15.41 43.40 -35.40
C ARG A 547 14.07 44.02 -35.80
N LYS A 548 12.95 43.36 -35.52
CA LYS A 548 11.62 43.90 -35.83
C LYS A 548 11.32 45.17 -35.03
N VAL A 549 11.69 45.20 -33.76
CA VAL A 549 11.53 46.35 -32.87
C VAL A 549 12.39 47.54 -33.34
N ASN A 550 13.65 47.32 -33.71
CA ASN A 550 14.55 48.39 -34.16
C ASN A 550 14.15 49.03 -35.50
N VAL A 551 13.29 48.39 -36.29
CA VAL A 551 12.79 48.89 -37.57
C VAL A 551 11.36 49.48 -37.43
N SER A 552 10.76 49.39 -36.24
CA SER A 552 9.41 49.92 -36.00
C SER A 552 9.39 51.46 -36.00
N GLU A 553 8.33 52.01 -36.58
CA GLU A 553 8.06 53.44 -36.52
C GLU A 553 7.85 53.84 -35.06
N HIS A 554 8.51 54.93 -34.61
CA HIS A 554 8.49 55.42 -33.22
C HIS A 554 9.34 54.65 -32.19
N PHE A 555 10.19 53.70 -32.60
CA PHE A 555 11.15 53.00 -31.72
C PHE A 555 11.92 53.93 -30.78
N ASP A 556 12.52 55.00 -31.31
CA ASP A 556 13.37 55.92 -30.54
C ASP A 556 12.62 56.61 -29.39
N ARG A 557 11.29 56.69 -29.46
CA ARG A 557 10.45 57.33 -28.44
C ARG A 557 10.23 56.45 -27.22
N LEU A 558 10.41 55.13 -27.32
CA LEU A 558 10.26 54.19 -26.21
C LEU A 558 11.51 54.08 -25.33
N ASN A 559 12.69 54.47 -25.85
CA ASN A 559 14.02 54.27 -25.23
C ASN A 559 14.33 55.10 -23.96
N THR A 560 13.32 55.57 -23.21
CA THR A 560 13.52 56.39 -22.01
C THR A 560 13.24 55.61 -20.72
N THR A 561 14.05 55.86 -19.68
CA THR A 561 14.19 55.02 -18.46
C THR A 561 13.15 55.30 -17.36
N SER A 562 11.99 55.86 -17.70
CA SER A 562 11.05 56.38 -16.69
C SER A 562 10.16 55.33 -16.01
N ILE A 563 10.02 54.14 -16.60
CA ILE A 563 9.19 53.03 -16.08
C ILE A 563 10.10 52.03 -15.36
N SER A 564 9.80 51.70 -14.10
CA SER A 564 10.61 50.80 -13.27
C SER A 564 9.88 49.49 -12.95
N ARG A 565 10.63 48.41 -12.68
CA ARG A 565 10.08 47.14 -12.14
C ARG A 565 9.29 47.34 -10.85
N GLU A 566 9.74 48.28 -10.02
CA GLU A 566 9.09 48.66 -8.77
C GLU A 566 7.66 49.16 -9.01
N LEU A 567 7.44 50.03 -10.01
CA LEU A 567 6.09 50.51 -10.36
C LEU A 567 5.17 49.36 -10.80
N ILE A 568 5.65 48.49 -11.68
CA ILE A 568 4.87 47.33 -12.13
C ILE A 568 4.50 46.43 -10.94
N THR A 569 5.44 46.24 -10.01
CA THR A 569 5.23 45.46 -8.78
C THR A 569 4.17 46.06 -7.88
N MET A 570 4.22 47.37 -7.68
CA MET A 570 3.21 48.06 -6.88
C MET A 570 1.82 48.02 -7.56
N LEU A 571 1.75 48.11 -8.90
CA LEU A 571 0.49 48.02 -9.64
C LEU A 571 -0.12 46.61 -9.58
N ASP A 572 0.64 45.54 -9.80
CA ASP A 572 0.14 44.17 -9.69
C ASP A 572 -0.34 43.83 -8.28
N TYR A 573 0.42 44.22 -7.26
CA TYR A 573 -0.01 44.06 -5.88
C TYR A 573 -1.30 44.85 -5.59
N SER A 574 -1.45 46.07 -6.14
CA SER A 574 -2.69 46.85 -6.04
C SER A 574 -3.86 46.12 -6.71
N GLN A 575 -3.65 45.63 -7.94
CA GLN A 575 -4.65 44.87 -8.70
C GLN A 575 -5.08 43.62 -7.96
N ARG A 576 -4.15 42.85 -7.42
CA ARG A 576 -4.41 41.62 -6.66
C ARG A 576 -5.08 41.92 -5.32
N ALA A 577 -4.69 42.98 -4.61
CA ALA A 577 -5.37 43.41 -3.39
C ALA A 577 -6.83 43.81 -3.65
N ILE A 578 -7.09 44.52 -4.75
CA ILE A 578 -8.46 44.83 -5.19
C ILE A 578 -9.19 43.56 -5.68
N GLY A 579 -8.49 42.64 -6.36
CA GLY A 579 -9.01 41.34 -6.74
C GLY A 579 -9.45 40.51 -5.53
N VAL A 580 -8.65 40.52 -4.46
CA VAL A 580 -9.00 39.93 -3.16
C VAL A 580 -10.27 40.58 -2.63
N TYR A 581 -10.41 41.91 -2.72
CA TYR A 581 -11.65 42.59 -2.34
C TYR A 581 -12.87 42.20 -3.22
N ILE A 582 -12.70 42.04 -4.54
CA ILE A 582 -13.78 41.77 -5.52
C ILE A 582 -14.18 40.29 -5.60
N GLU A 583 -13.23 39.41 -5.90
CA GLU A 583 -13.45 38.03 -6.34
C GLU A 583 -13.44 37.03 -5.19
N HIS A 584 -12.70 37.34 -4.12
CA HIS A 584 -12.60 36.46 -2.99
C HIS A 584 -13.63 36.84 -1.96
N ASP A 585 -14.36 35.82 -1.53
CA ASP A 585 -15.03 35.85 -0.26
C ASP A 585 -13.89 35.82 0.79
N VAL A 586 -13.20 36.96 0.97
CA VAL A 586 -12.10 37.13 1.95
C VAL A 586 -12.60 36.69 3.32
N HIS A 587 -13.89 36.96 3.58
CA HIS A 587 -14.66 36.38 4.68
C HIS A 587 -14.50 34.86 4.75
N LYS A 588 -14.79 34.14 3.65
CA LYS A 588 -14.58 32.68 3.54
C LYS A 588 -13.14 32.27 3.71
N ILE A 589 -12.15 32.98 3.17
CA ILE A 589 -10.73 32.62 3.35
C ILE A 589 -10.34 32.70 4.83
N ILE A 590 -10.71 33.81 5.50
CA ILE A 590 -10.45 34.02 6.93
C ILE A 590 -11.20 32.96 7.76
N HIS A 591 -12.48 32.72 7.49
CA HIS A 591 -13.27 31.71 8.19
C HIS A 591 -12.76 30.29 7.94
N THR A 592 -12.29 29.98 6.73
CA THR A 592 -11.71 28.67 6.39
C THR A 592 -10.40 28.47 7.14
N PHE A 593 -9.57 29.51 7.22
CA PHE A 593 -8.36 29.47 8.05
C PHE A 593 -8.70 29.24 9.53
N GLU A 594 -9.63 30.00 10.10
CA GLU A 594 -10.07 29.80 11.49
C GLU A 594 -10.58 28.37 11.73
N ALA A 595 -11.45 27.87 10.86
CA ALA A 595 -12.03 26.53 10.97
C ALA A 595 -10.99 25.41 10.81
N ASN A 596 -10.06 25.55 9.86
CA ASN A 596 -9.01 24.55 9.63
C ASN A 596 -8.00 24.51 10.77
N ILE A 597 -7.66 25.67 11.35
CA ILE A 597 -6.81 25.73 12.55
C ILE A 597 -7.53 25.13 13.76
N GLU A 598 -8.83 25.34 13.89
CA GLU A 598 -9.64 24.73 14.96
C GLU A 598 -9.72 23.20 14.80
N ALA A 599 -9.97 22.70 13.58
CA ALA A 599 -9.96 21.27 13.28
C ALA A 599 -8.59 20.62 13.55
N LEU A 600 -7.50 21.31 13.19
CA LEU A 600 -6.14 20.85 13.51
C LEU A 600 -5.88 20.88 15.02
N ASN A 601 -6.40 21.87 15.74
CA ASN A 601 -6.29 21.94 17.20
C ASN A 601 -7.04 20.78 17.88
N ASP A 602 -8.24 20.42 17.41
CA ASP A 602 -8.98 19.27 17.90
C ASP A 602 -8.20 17.97 17.67
N LYS A 603 -7.58 17.84 16.49
CA LYS A 603 -6.72 16.70 16.18
C LYS A 603 -5.53 16.61 17.14
N VAL A 604 -4.85 17.73 17.38
CA VAL A 604 -3.74 17.85 18.35
C VAL A 604 -4.18 17.44 19.76
N ASN A 605 -5.35 17.92 20.20
CA ASN A 605 -5.90 17.61 21.52
C ASN A 605 -6.33 16.13 21.66
N SER A 606 -6.69 15.48 20.54
CA SER A 606 -7.07 14.06 20.49
C SER A 606 -5.88 13.09 20.52
N LEU A 607 -4.65 13.58 20.46
CA LEU A 607 -3.46 12.73 20.45
C LEU A 607 -3.28 11.99 21.79
N PRO A 608 -2.84 10.71 21.75
CA PRO A 608 -2.42 10.00 22.95
C PRO A 608 -1.29 10.75 23.68
N ASP A 609 -1.22 10.63 25.00
CA ASP A 609 -0.18 11.28 25.81
C ASP A 609 1.24 10.93 25.33
N SER A 610 1.44 9.72 24.81
CA SER A 610 2.71 9.26 24.23
C SER A 610 3.13 10.02 22.98
N GLN A 611 2.21 10.72 22.30
CA GLN A 611 2.47 11.48 21.07
C GLN A 611 2.41 13.00 21.28
N ARG A 612 1.99 13.49 22.46
CA ARG A 612 1.92 14.94 22.76
C ARG A 612 3.26 15.66 22.69
N HIS A 613 4.37 14.95 22.90
CA HIS A 613 5.72 15.51 22.77
C HIS A 613 6.08 15.91 21.32
N LEU A 614 5.30 15.47 20.32
CA LEU A 614 5.47 15.82 18.91
C LEU A 614 4.84 17.18 18.56
N VAL A 615 4.06 17.77 19.48
CA VAL A 615 3.46 19.08 19.33
C VAL A 615 4.41 20.12 19.91
N PRO A 616 4.87 21.10 19.11
CA PRO A 616 5.75 22.15 19.59
C PRO A 616 5.10 22.94 20.72
N SER A 617 5.87 23.35 21.73
CA SER A 617 5.39 24.24 22.79
C SER A 617 4.88 25.59 22.25
N THR A 618 5.33 25.97 21.05
CA THR A 618 4.93 27.16 20.31
C THR A 618 3.56 27.03 19.62
N TRP A 619 2.92 25.86 19.65
CA TRP A 619 1.55 25.65 19.13
C TRP A 619 0.50 26.60 19.75
N SER A 620 0.76 27.07 20.98
CA SER A 620 -0.08 28.08 21.65
C SER A 620 -0.28 29.34 20.81
N TYR A 621 0.62 29.66 19.88
CA TYR A 621 0.49 30.80 18.97
C TYR A 621 -0.81 30.76 18.16
N PHE A 622 -1.20 29.58 17.66
CA PHE A 622 -2.44 29.41 16.89
C PHE A 622 -3.72 29.47 17.74
N THR A 623 -3.60 29.21 19.04
CA THR A 623 -4.75 29.16 19.96
C THR A 623 -4.94 30.46 20.74
N THR A 624 -3.87 31.21 20.97
CA THR A 624 -3.88 32.41 21.85
C THR A 624 -3.76 33.71 21.07
N ASP A 625 -2.93 33.75 20.03
CA ASP A 625 -2.51 35.00 19.37
C ASP A 625 -3.11 35.18 17.97
N ARG A 626 -3.93 34.24 17.48
CA ARG A 626 -4.56 34.37 16.16
C ARG A 626 -5.55 35.55 16.15
N PRO A 627 -5.53 36.43 15.13
CA PRO A 627 -6.54 37.46 15.02
C PRO A 627 -7.89 36.81 14.69
N LYS A 628 -8.95 37.32 15.33
CA LYS A 628 -10.31 36.89 15.04
C LYS A 628 -10.78 37.51 13.73
N SER A 629 -11.70 36.81 13.05
CA SER A 629 -12.37 37.25 11.84
C SER A 629 -12.83 38.71 11.91
N ASP A 630 -13.48 39.13 13.01
CA ASP A 630 -13.95 40.50 13.24
C ASP A 630 -12.88 41.58 12.98
N SER A 631 -11.62 41.33 13.36
CA SER A 631 -10.52 42.27 13.15
C SER A 631 -10.23 42.47 11.66
N TYR A 632 -10.24 41.41 10.87
CA TYR A 632 -10.07 41.49 9.42
C TYR A 632 -11.29 42.14 8.74
N LEU A 633 -12.50 41.85 9.23
CA LEU A 633 -13.74 42.40 8.68
C LEU A 633 -13.81 43.92 8.83
N SER A 634 -13.32 44.47 9.94
CA SER A 634 -13.25 45.92 10.11
C SER A 634 -12.36 46.61 9.07
N THR A 635 -11.23 45.99 8.70
CA THR A 635 -10.32 46.52 7.67
C THR A 635 -10.97 46.50 6.28
N LEU A 636 -11.65 45.42 5.92
CA LEU A 636 -12.38 45.31 4.66
C LEU A 636 -13.49 46.36 4.52
N LYS A 637 -14.20 46.65 5.61
CA LYS A 637 -15.24 47.68 5.62
C LYS A 637 -14.66 49.09 5.45
N MET A 638 -13.48 49.36 6.00
CA MET A 638 -12.78 50.63 5.76
C MET A 638 -12.41 50.79 4.28
N TRP A 639 -11.91 49.73 3.64
CA TRP A 639 -11.59 49.75 2.22
C TRP A 639 -12.81 50.03 1.35
N GLU A 640 -13.95 49.41 1.65
CA GLU A 640 -15.22 49.64 0.93
C GLU A 640 -15.60 51.13 0.88
N THR A 641 -15.37 51.86 1.98
CA THR A 641 -15.69 53.30 2.06
C THR A 641 -14.68 54.20 1.33
N GLN A 642 -13.49 53.71 1.01
CA GLN A 642 -12.41 54.50 0.41
C GLN A 642 -12.22 54.26 -1.10
N ILE A 643 -12.80 53.18 -1.64
CA ILE A 643 -12.79 52.93 -3.09
C ILE A 643 -13.57 54.04 -3.81
N SER A 644 -12.85 54.81 -4.61
CA SER A 644 -13.37 55.92 -5.41
C SER A 644 -13.20 55.65 -6.90
N SER A 645 -13.92 56.40 -7.73
CA SER A 645 -13.84 56.26 -9.18
C SER A 645 -12.48 56.74 -9.70
N PRO A 646 -11.98 56.16 -10.81
CA PRO A 646 -10.67 56.48 -11.38
C PRO A 646 -10.51 57.98 -11.69
N ASN A 647 -9.33 58.54 -11.41
CA ASN A 647 -9.01 59.94 -11.69
C ASN A 647 -8.53 60.14 -13.13
N ASN A 648 -8.46 61.40 -13.59
CA ASN A 648 -8.00 61.78 -14.93
C ASN A 648 -6.49 62.10 -15.01
N SER A 649 -5.71 61.73 -13.99
CA SER A 649 -4.26 61.88 -13.93
C SER A 649 -3.65 60.65 -13.28
N LEU A 650 -2.48 60.21 -13.77
CA LEU A 650 -1.76 59.06 -13.22
C LEU A 650 -1.32 59.33 -11.79
N TYR A 651 -0.88 60.56 -11.48
CA TYR A 651 -0.50 60.94 -10.12
C TYR A 651 -1.66 60.74 -9.12
N LYS A 652 -2.83 61.31 -9.41
CA LYS A 652 -4.01 61.17 -8.54
C LYS A 652 -4.59 59.76 -8.56
N PHE A 653 -4.38 59.00 -9.63
CA PHE A 653 -4.71 57.59 -9.67
C PHE A 653 -3.87 56.80 -8.66
N GLY A 654 -2.58 57.13 -8.51
CA GLY A 654 -1.72 56.54 -7.49
C GLY A 654 -2.20 56.78 -6.06
N ASP A 655 -2.77 57.95 -5.78
CA ASP A 655 -3.33 58.25 -4.46
C ASP A 655 -4.53 57.34 -4.15
N ILE A 656 -5.34 57.01 -5.18
CA ILE A 656 -6.42 56.04 -5.04
C ILE A 656 -5.82 54.66 -4.76
N LEU A 657 -4.84 54.20 -5.53
CA LEU A 657 -4.23 52.87 -5.36
C LEU A 657 -3.55 52.63 -4.01
N SER A 658 -3.23 53.71 -3.29
CA SER A 658 -2.65 53.64 -1.95
C SER A 658 -3.69 53.33 -0.86
N PHE A 659 -4.98 53.14 -1.18
CA PHE A 659 -6.02 52.86 -0.16
C PHE A 659 -5.82 51.55 0.66
N PRO A 660 -5.23 50.45 0.12
CA PRO A 660 -5.03 49.22 0.91
C PRO A 660 -4.11 49.42 2.12
N SER A 661 -3.22 50.42 2.10
CA SER A 661 -2.30 50.75 3.20
C SER A 661 -2.86 51.72 4.24
N ILE A 662 -4.09 52.24 4.06
CA ILE A 662 -4.73 53.21 4.97
C ILE A 662 -5.38 52.52 6.20
N GLY A 663 -5.52 51.18 6.19
CA GLY A 663 -6.02 50.39 7.32
C GLY A 663 -4.98 49.40 7.83
N TYR A 664 -4.80 49.30 9.16
CA TYR A 664 -3.94 48.28 9.75
C TYR A 664 -4.55 46.89 9.53
N TRP A 665 -3.93 46.09 8.64
CA TRP A 665 -4.21 44.65 8.60
C TRP A 665 -3.79 44.02 9.95
N PRO A 666 -4.59 43.12 10.55
CA PRO A 666 -4.27 42.55 11.85
C PRO A 666 -2.86 41.96 11.91
N SER A 667 -2.14 42.25 13.00
CA SER A 667 -0.78 41.77 13.23
C SER A 667 -0.78 40.27 13.53
N PHE A 668 -0.50 39.46 12.52
CA PHE A 668 -0.27 38.03 12.64
C PHE A 668 1.07 37.69 12.00
N ASP A 669 1.99 37.13 12.78
CA ASP A 669 3.29 36.70 12.31
C ASP A 669 3.14 35.37 11.57
N ASN A 670 2.80 35.54 10.31
CA ASN A 670 2.66 34.48 9.34
C ASN A 670 3.93 33.61 9.22
N ASN A 671 5.12 34.21 9.28
CA ASN A 671 6.37 33.46 9.15
C ASN A 671 6.59 32.58 10.37
N TYR A 672 6.28 33.11 11.55
CA TYR A 672 6.31 32.34 12.78
C TYR A 672 5.28 31.20 12.77
N ALA A 673 4.05 31.48 12.32
CA ALA A 673 3.01 30.46 12.14
C ALA A 673 3.44 29.33 11.18
N THR A 674 4.05 29.64 10.04
CA THR A 674 4.58 28.64 9.10
C THR A 674 5.64 27.77 9.76
N SER A 675 6.59 28.38 10.47
CA SER A 675 7.67 27.64 11.14
C SER A 675 7.14 26.62 12.17
N ILE A 676 6.04 26.96 12.85
CA ILE A 676 5.37 26.06 13.78
C ILE A 676 4.77 24.87 13.01
N LEU A 677 4.03 25.09 11.93
CA LEU A 677 3.48 23.99 11.12
C LEU A 677 4.57 23.13 10.47
N GLU A 678 5.65 23.73 9.99
CA GLU A 678 6.78 23.00 9.39
C GLU A 678 7.45 22.05 10.38
N SER A 679 7.58 22.46 11.65
CA SER A 679 8.13 21.60 12.70
C SER A 679 7.25 20.36 12.98
N MET A 680 5.97 20.39 12.62
CA MET A 680 5.02 19.28 12.75
C MET A 680 4.95 18.39 11.50
N ASN A 681 5.58 18.80 10.39
CA ASN A 681 5.45 18.18 9.07
C ASN A 681 5.97 16.73 9.02
N ALA A 682 6.98 16.40 9.83
CA ALA A 682 7.54 15.04 9.92
C ALA A 682 6.81 14.12 10.92
N SER A 683 5.74 14.60 11.56
CA SER A 683 4.96 13.83 12.53
C SER A 683 3.75 13.16 11.86
N THR A 684 3.10 12.23 12.58
CA THR A 684 1.81 11.64 12.17
C THR A 684 0.70 12.70 11.98
N ILE A 685 0.83 13.87 12.60
CA ILE A 685 -0.08 15.01 12.39
C ILE A 685 0.18 15.63 11.01
N GLY A 686 1.46 15.72 10.60
CA GLY A 686 1.89 16.25 9.30
C GLY A 686 1.32 15.49 8.10
N GLU A 687 0.91 14.23 8.31
CA GLU A 687 0.26 13.39 7.29
C GLU A 687 -1.27 13.53 7.24
N SER A 688 -1.86 14.28 8.19
CA SER A 688 -3.31 14.44 8.31
C SER A 688 -3.89 15.44 7.30
N LYS A 689 -5.16 15.25 6.96
CA LYS A 689 -5.88 16.18 6.08
C LYS A 689 -6.03 17.55 6.76
N GLU A 690 -6.29 17.57 8.06
CA GLU A 690 -6.45 18.77 8.88
C GLU A 690 -5.17 19.62 8.86
N PHE A 691 -4.00 18.97 8.90
CA PHE A 691 -2.72 19.67 8.78
C PHE A 691 -2.52 20.29 7.39
N LEU A 692 -2.82 19.54 6.32
CA LEU A 692 -2.72 20.06 4.96
C LEU A 692 -3.68 21.24 4.74
N ASP A 693 -4.93 21.10 5.17
CA ASP A 693 -5.97 22.13 5.06
C ASP A 693 -5.59 23.40 5.86
N ALA A 694 -5.02 23.24 7.05
CA ALA A 694 -4.47 24.34 7.84
C ALA A 694 -3.29 25.03 7.14
N LYS A 695 -2.32 24.25 6.60
CA LYS A 695 -1.17 24.78 5.88
C LYS A 695 -1.58 25.55 4.62
N MET A 696 -2.51 25.01 3.84
CA MET A 696 -3.02 25.68 2.63
C MET A 696 -3.78 26.96 2.97
N SER A 697 -4.63 26.95 4.01
CA SER A 697 -5.37 28.14 4.42
C SER A 697 -4.46 29.23 5.02
N LEU A 698 -3.38 28.85 5.72
CA LEU A 698 -2.34 29.78 6.17
C LEU A 698 -1.62 30.43 4.98
N GLN A 699 -1.26 29.66 3.95
CA GLN A 699 -0.65 30.20 2.74
C GLN A 699 -1.57 31.22 2.04
N GLN A 700 -2.87 30.95 1.97
CA GLN A 700 -3.83 31.91 1.42
C GLN A 700 -3.89 33.21 2.24
N LEU A 701 -3.87 33.10 3.57
CA LEU A 701 -3.84 34.27 4.44
C LEU A 701 -2.52 35.07 4.31
N GLN A 702 -1.41 34.37 4.11
CA GLN A 702 -0.09 34.94 3.87
C GLN A 702 -0.02 35.74 2.58
N GLU A 703 -0.57 35.18 1.51
CA GLU A 703 -0.66 35.88 0.23
C GLU A 703 -1.43 37.19 0.39
N ILE A 704 -2.58 37.16 1.06
CA ILE A 704 -3.36 38.38 1.33
C ILE A 704 -2.54 39.38 2.15
N HIS A 705 -1.87 38.93 3.21
CA HIS A 705 -1.05 39.80 4.04
C HIS A 705 0.10 40.46 3.25
N LEU A 706 0.78 39.68 2.40
CA LEU A 706 1.86 40.17 1.55
C LEU A 706 1.35 41.21 0.55
N LEU A 707 0.21 40.96 -0.10
CA LEU A 707 -0.41 41.89 -1.06
C LEU A 707 -0.75 43.25 -0.46
N ILE A 708 -1.09 43.29 0.82
CA ILE A 708 -1.51 44.51 1.53
C ILE A 708 -0.31 45.26 2.09
N THR A 709 0.63 44.54 2.71
CA THR A 709 1.81 45.14 3.34
C THR A 709 2.82 45.67 2.33
N SER A 710 2.86 45.09 1.12
CA SER A 710 3.69 45.59 0.01
C SER A 710 3.25 46.94 -0.55
N GLN A 711 2.08 47.46 -0.15
CA GLN A 711 1.52 48.75 -0.56
C GLN A 711 1.80 49.89 0.43
N GLN A 712 2.66 49.70 1.43
CA GLN A 712 2.95 50.72 2.44
C GLN A 712 3.71 51.94 1.88
N GLU A 713 4.35 51.81 0.72
CA GLU A 713 5.01 52.91 0.03
C GLU A 713 4.08 53.53 -1.03
N SER A 714 4.09 54.86 -1.16
CA SER A 714 3.19 55.57 -2.10
C SER A 714 3.62 55.33 -3.55
N ILE A 715 2.71 54.82 -4.37
CA ILE A 715 2.90 54.58 -5.81
C ILE A 715 2.81 55.87 -6.65
N SER A 716 2.19 56.93 -6.11
CA SER A 716 1.91 58.20 -6.81
C SER A 716 3.15 58.87 -7.43
N PRO A 717 4.33 58.94 -6.77
CA PRO A 717 5.53 59.54 -7.34
C PRO A 717 6.07 58.79 -8.58
N LEU A 718 5.94 57.46 -8.61
CA LEU A 718 6.35 56.62 -9.75
C LEU A 718 5.40 56.81 -10.94
N LEU A 719 4.11 56.90 -10.65
CA LEU A 719 3.09 57.21 -11.66
C LEU A 719 3.23 58.64 -12.22
N ASN A 720 3.67 59.62 -11.43
CA ASN A 720 3.95 60.97 -11.94
C ASN A 720 5.09 60.98 -12.96
N LYS A 721 6.19 60.26 -12.69
CA LYS A 721 7.30 60.12 -13.66
C LYS A 721 6.84 59.45 -14.96
N THR A 722 5.91 58.50 -14.83
CA THR A 722 5.29 57.83 -15.97
C THR A 722 4.40 58.77 -16.78
N GLU A 723 3.68 59.69 -16.11
CA GLU A 723 2.88 60.74 -16.76
C GLU A 723 3.76 61.69 -17.59
N ASP A 724 4.92 62.08 -17.06
CA ASP A 724 5.89 62.93 -17.77
C ASP A 724 6.47 62.24 -19.01
N PHE A 725 6.71 60.92 -18.92
CA PHE A 725 7.11 60.11 -20.06
C PHE A 725 6.06 60.12 -21.17
N PHE A 726 4.79 59.87 -20.86
CA PHE A 726 3.74 59.84 -21.87
C PHE A 726 3.53 61.20 -22.54
N LYS A 727 3.63 62.31 -21.79
CA LYS A 727 3.61 63.66 -22.36
C LYS A 727 4.69 63.83 -23.44
N GLN A 728 5.92 63.40 -23.16
CA GLN A 728 7.03 63.45 -24.13
C GLN A 728 6.83 62.48 -25.30
N PHE A 729 6.29 61.28 -25.04
CA PHE A 729 6.06 60.28 -26.09
C PHE A 729 5.07 60.77 -27.16
N PHE A 730 3.99 61.42 -26.73
CA PHE A 730 2.92 61.94 -27.60
C PHE A 730 3.20 63.36 -28.14
N GLU A 731 4.27 64.02 -27.72
CA GLU A 731 4.67 65.31 -28.30
C GLU A 731 4.91 65.16 -29.81
N LYS A 732 4.25 66.02 -30.60
CA LYS A 732 4.49 66.06 -32.04
C LYS A 732 5.94 66.49 -32.28
N PRO A 733 6.68 65.81 -33.17
CA PRO A 733 8.00 66.30 -33.55
C PRO A 733 7.83 67.72 -34.11
N PRO A 734 8.74 68.66 -33.78
CA PRO A 734 8.64 70.01 -34.30
C PRO A 734 8.57 69.94 -35.82
N GLU A 735 7.55 70.56 -36.40
CA GLU A 735 7.42 70.67 -37.86
C GLU A 735 8.78 71.12 -38.39
N GLU A 736 9.39 70.32 -39.27
CA GLU A 736 10.57 70.75 -40.00
C GLU A 736 10.20 72.08 -40.63
N LYS A 737 10.81 73.16 -40.13
CA LYS A 737 10.77 74.44 -40.83
C LYS A 737 11.33 74.13 -42.20
N SER A 738 10.45 74.10 -43.21
CA SER A 738 10.86 73.94 -44.59
C SER A 738 11.84 75.07 -44.88
N PHE A 739 13.13 74.74 -44.97
CA PHE A 739 14.10 75.64 -45.55
C PHE A 739 13.85 75.63 -47.05
N TRP A 740 13.00 76.56 -47.49
CA TRP A 740 13.07 77.11 -48.84
C TRP A 740 14.23 78.09 -48.93
#